data_AF-A0A3M2RSU5-F1
#
_entry.id   AF-A0A3M2RSU5-F1
#
_cell.length_a   1.000
_cell.length_b   1.000
_cell.length_c   1.000
_cell.angle_alpha   90.00
_cell.angle_beta   90.00
_cell.angle_gamma   90.00
#
_symmetry.space_group_name_H-M   'P 1'
#
loop_
_entity.id
_entity.type
_entity.pdbx_description
1 polymer ?
#
loop_
_entity_poly.entity_id
_entity_poly.type
_entity_poly.pdbx_seq_one_letter_code
_entity_poly.pdbx_strand_id
1 'polypeptide(L)'
;MDTRELEQFFQTEWLSTVKECQEKIKDREDKRTVRSFRNYDDIVEHLINDLHEPLSEVVLRDLSMIRPRLIELRDFSDDFGRELGPRLDPSPFWGLMGLMVIAAAQMQEQGATHRVVQMLKKLSRDVEILRGYCSNDEPRSNKLKEAIFEIFVISTKLFADVAELLRDDDHFMRCNLAGQDVWKPLKNMIKVATRDIEESLKAMERTVTLSSNKAWLYSLMSPSPRTWKDDATLPCVMLPPARNAKFFNRDEVINRIEKHFNQPSCQAFRSLTLYGMAGVGKTHVAMKYAQTLSAAQKVSAVLWVEGETEMKVKQSFTDIARRLQLPNYVPHSHDDNRLLVLTWLQQTNASWLIVYDNVDSFEVLHSHWPNSAAKGHALITTRNTTLAYEPAETGIEVSAWDKETGSHFLLHLLSGHISADMLANEAKSALELSERLSGHALALARMGGVIHRRCWTIQELVEVYDRQPEFKHGIGPVWQISFENLNTYSSSLLSIFALCSADKIPQGLLEPEMPESLPKGLEWFADRENGYHQQGVDCLKRSLNIRVQEENGDEMEVSWAEHNLGEAYVTMGELDTAHYWFKRAAETWKRWAMTEPRGDKPEASPFQQMSMATCLLYMGNIQEARRALEPPLGDYLKTATENWTNAA
;
A
#
# COMPACT_ATOMS: atom_id res chain seq x y z
N MET A 1 0.20 -41.53 12.66
CA MET A 1 1.46 -42.25 12.90
C MET A 1 2.25 -41.48 13.94
N ASP A 2 2.86 -42.17 14.89
CA ASP A 2 3.90 -41.56 15.74
C ASP A 2 5.09 -41.16 14.85
N THR A 3 5.87 -40.16 15.24
CA THR A 3 6.94 -39.56 14.40
C THR A 3 7.94 -40.60 13.91
N ARG A 4 8.26 -41.62 14.73
CA ARG A 4 9.15 -42.72 14.36
C ARG A 4 8.58 -43.68 13.31
N GLU A 5 7.28 -43.95 13.36
CA GLU A 5 6.62 -44.78 12.35
C GLU A 5 6.57 -44.04 11.01
N LEU A 6 6.34 -42.72 11.05
CA LEU A 6 6.27 -41.88 9.86
C LEU A 6 7.63 -41.78 9.16
N GLU A 7 8.72 -41.64 9.91
CA GLU A 7 10.09 -41.66 9.37
C GLU A 7 10.43 -43.01 8.70
N GLN A 8 10.01 -44.14 9.29
CA GLN A 8 10.20 -45.47 8.69
C GLN A 8 9.40 -45.64 7.39
N PHE A 9 8.17 -45.10 7.35
CA PHE A 9 7.35 -45.08 6.15
C PHE A 9 8.03 -44.25 5.04
N PHE A 10 8.46 -43.01 5.34
CA PHE A 10 9.17 -42.19 4.38
C PHE A 10 10.41 -42.88 3.82
N GLN A 11 11.20 -43.52 4.69
CA GLN A 11 12.39 -44.25 4.24
C GLN A 11 12.04 -45.40 3.27
N THR A 12 11.02 -46.19 3.60
CA THR A 12 10.61 -47.34 2.78
C THR A 12 10.06 -46.89 1.44
N GLU A 13 9.17 -45.91 1.46
CA GLU A 13 8.52 -45.38 0.26
C GLU A 13 9.50 -44.63 -0.64
N TRP A 14 10.46 -43.90 -0.06
CA TRP A 14 11.50 -43.23 -0.83
C TRP A 14 12.42 -44.21 -1.55
N LEU A 15 12.86 -45.27 -0.87
CA LEU A 15 13.66 -46.32 -1.50
C LEU A 15 12.91 -47.03 -2.63
N SER A 16 11.61 -47.27 -2.45
CA SER A 16 10.74 -47.84 -3.48
C SER A 16 10.64 -46.90 -4.69
N THR A 17 10.35 -45.61 -4.45
CA THR A 17 10.26 -44.58 -5.49
C THR A 17 11.55 -44.43 -6.28
N VAL A 18 12.69 -44.34 -5.59
CA VAL A 18 14.00 -44.21 -6.24
C VAL A 18 14.29 -45.43 -7.11
N LYS A 19 13.96 -46.63 -6.63
CA LYS A 19 14.13 -47.86 -7.42
C LYS A 19 13.25 -47.84 -8.68
N GLU A 20 11.98 -47.47 -8.55
CA GLU A 20 11.04 -47.34 -9.67
C GLU A 20 11.55 -46.34 -10.72
N CYS A 21 12.01 -45.16 -10.30
CA CYS A 21 12.58 -44.16 -11.19
C CYS A 21 13.88 -44.63 -11.87
N GLN A 22 14.74 -45.36 -11.15
CA GLN A 22 15.98 -45.88 -11.71
C GLN A 22 15.77 -47.02 -12.71
N GLU A 23 14.69 -47.80 -12.59
CA GLU A 23 14.33 -48.86 -13.53
C GLU A 23 13.91 -48.31 -14.91
N LYS A 24 13.37 -47.07 -14.96
CA LYS A 24 13.04 -46.36 -16.21
C LYS A 24 14.27 -45.97 -17.02
N ILE A 25 15.40 -45.73 -16.35
CA ILE A 25 16.65 -45.40 -17.01
C ILE A 25 17.30 -46.71 -17.48
N LYS A 26 17.33 -46.93 -18.80
CA LYS A 26 17.87 -48.17 -19.39
C LYS A 26 19.35 -48.03 -19.73
N ASP A 27 19.74 -46.87 -20.25
CA ASP A 27 21.08 -46.60 -20.74
C ASP A 27 22.13 -46.53 -19.60
N ARG A 28 23.35 -47.00 -19.87
CA ARG A 28 24.44 -47.07 -18.88
C ARG A 28 25.09 -45.72 -18.63
N GLU A 29 25.14 -44.86 -19.63
CA GLU A 29 25.68 -43.51 -19.54
C GLU A 29 24.71 -42.61 -18.78
N ASP A 30 23.41 -42.67 -19.07
CA ASP A 30 22.38 -41.97 -18.30
C ASP A 30 22.38 -42.36 -16.82
N LYS A 31 22.64 -43.64 -16.49
CA LYS A 31 22.84 -44.08 -15.09
C LYS A 31 24.08 -43.49 -14.44
N ARG A 32 25.13 -43.19 -15.19
CA ARG A 32 26.32 -42.50 -14.67
C ARG A 32 26.02 -41.02 -14.46
N THR A 33 25.31 -40.39 -15.40
CA THR A 33 24.84 -39.00 -15.31
C THR A 33 23.99 -38.77 -14.06
N VAL A 34 23.03 -39.65 -13.77
CA VAL A 34 22.24 -39.53 -12.53
C VAL A 34 23.10 -39.63 -11.26
N ARG A 35 24.21 -40.36 -11.30
CA ARG A 35 25.12 -40.50 -10.14
C ARG A 35 26.09 -39.35 -9.98
N SER A 36 26.32 -38.55 -11.02
CA SER A 36 27.21 -37.39 -10.98
C SER A 36 26.55 -36.15 -10.39
N PHE A 37 25.22 -36.02 -10.44
CA PHE A 37 24.49 -34.94 -9.77
C PHE A 37 23.88 -35.42 -8.45
N ARG A 38 24.41 -34.92 -7.33
CA ARG A 38 23.94 -35.26 -5.98
C ARG A 38 23.31 -34.07 -5.28
N ASN A 39 23.62 -32.85 -5.69
CA ASN A 39 23.13 -31.63 -5.07
C ASN A 39 23.03 -30.48 -6.07
N TYR A 40 22.61 -29.31 -5.57
CA TYR A 40 22.53 -28.06 -6.32
C TYR A 40 23.87 -27.64 -6.95
N ASP A 41 24.97 -27.74 -6.20
CA ASP A 41 26.28 -27.29 -6.67
C ASP A 41 26.75 -28.12 -7.87
N ASP A 42 26.53 -29.45 -7.85
CA ASP A 42 26.85 -30.33 -8.98
C ASP A 42 26.10 -29.91 -10.26
N ILE A 43 24.85 -29.46 -10.14
CA ILE A 43 24.05 -28.97 -11.28
C ILE A 43 24.60 -27.64 -11.80
N VAL A 44 24.93 -26.70 -10.90
CA VAL A 44 25.46 -25.39 -11.29
C VAL A 44 26.84 -25.55 -11.93
N GLU A 45 27.70 -26.40 -11.37
CA GLU A 45 29.04 -26.63 -11.91
C GLU A 45 28.98 -27.36 -13.26
N HIS A 46 28.33 -28.51 -13.36
CA HIS A 46 28.42 -29.35 -14.57
C HIS A 46 27.41 -29.00 -15.66
N LEU A 47 26.28 -28.39 -15.31
CA LEU A 47 25.18 -28.13 -16.25
C LEU A 47 25.11 -26.67 -16.69
N ILE A 48 25.68 -25.75 -15.92
CA ILE A 48 25.68 -24.31 -16.25
C ILE A 48 27.10 -23.81 -16.61
N ASN A 49 28.15 -24.32 -15.96
CA ASN A 49 29.51 -23.81 -16.16
C ASN A 49 30.39 -24.69 -17.08
N ASP A 50 30.19 -26.01 -17.14
CA ASP A 50 31.14 -26.96 -17.77
C ASP A 50 30.51 -27.93 -18.79
N LEU A 51 29.55 -27.47 -19.60
CA LEU A 51 29.01 -28.28 -20.70
C LEU A 51 30.09 -28.53 -21.78
N HIS A 52 30.59 -29.77 -21.84
CA HIS A 52 31.67 -30.18 -22.75
C HIS A 52 31.24 -30.38 -24.22
N GLU A 53 29.94 -30.30 -24.57
CA GLU A 53 29.44 -30.38 -25.95
C GLU A 53 28.98 -29.01 -26.49
N PRO A 54 29.16 -28.72 -27.80
CA PRO A 54 28.78 -27.43 -28.38
C PRO A 54 27.25 -27.29 -28.48
N LEU A 55 26.63 -26.74 -27.42
CA LEU A 55 25.22 -26.37 -27.43
C LEU A 55 24.97 -25.09 -28.22
N SER A 56 23.76 -24.94 -28.77
CA SER A 56 23.35 -23.70 -29.43
C SER A 56 23.17 -22.56 -28.41
N GLU A 57 23.38 -21.32 -28.86
CA GLU A 57 23.22 -20.11 -28.04
C GLU A 57 21.81 -19.97 -27.43
N VAL A 58 20.78 -20.48 -28.13
CA VAL A 58 19.39 -20.52 -27.64
C VAL A 58 19.24 -21.46 -26.45
N VAL A 59 19.87 -22.62 -26.50
CA VAL A 59 19.85 -23.61 -25.40
C VAL A 59 20.59 -23.07 -24.18
N LEU A 60 21.77 -22.47 -24.38
CA LEU A 60 22.52 -21.83 -23.29
C LEU A 60 21.74 -20.70 -22.62
N ARG A 61 21.05 -19.88 -23.42
CA ARG A 61 20.16 -18.83 -22.91
C ARG A 61 19.03 -19.43 -22.08
N ASP A 62 18.31 -20.43 -22.58
CA ASP A 62 17.20 -21.06 -21.86
C ASP A 62 17.66 -21.71 -20.55
N LEU A 63 18.81 -22.38 -20.55
CA LEU A 63 19.42 -22.95 -19.33
C LEU A 63 19.80 -21.86 -18.32
N SER A 64 20.35 -20.71 -18.76
CA SER A 64 20.66 -19.60 -17.84
C SER A 64 19.44 -19.06 -17.11
N MET A 65 18.23 -19.18 -17.69
CA MET A 65 16.98 -18.70 -17.10
C MET A 65 16.50 -19.53 -15.90
N ILE A 66 17.07 -20.71 -15.67
CA ILE A 66 16.71 -21.55 -14.51
C ILE A 66 17.52 -21.18 -13.26
N ARG A 67 18.70 -20.59 -13.43
CA ARG A 67 19.66 -20.33 -12.36
C ARG A 67 19.06 -19.60 -11.14
N PRO A 68 18.25 -18.54 -11.32
CA PRO A 68 17.65 -17.85 -10.18
C PRO A 68 16.63 -18.69 -9.41
N ARG A 69 16.13 -19.78 -10.01
CA ARG A 69 15.07 -20.66 -9.48
C ARG A 69 15.58 -21.97 -8.89
N LEU A 70 16.84 -22.31 -9.16
CA LEU A 70 17.47 -23.51 -8.59
C LEU A 70 17.73 -23.38 -7.07
N ILE A 71 17.77 -22.15 -6.55
CA ILE A 71 17.95 -21.85 -5.12
C ILE A 71 16.74 -22.35 -4.32
N GLU A 72 15.54 -22.19 -4.86
CA GLU A 72 14.28 -22.63 -4.25
C GLU A 72 14.21 -24.16 -4.19
N LEU A 73 14.69 -24.85 -5.23
CA LEU A 73 14.81 -26.31 -5.23
C LEU A 73 15.91 -26.82 -4.30
N ARG A 74 17.02 -26.08 -4.14
CA ARG A 74 18.06 -26.34 -3.14
C ARG A 74 17.46 -26.30 -1.74
N ASP A 75 16.83 -25.18 -1.39
CA ASP A 75 16.27 -24.99 -0.05
C ASP A 75 15.20 -26.06 0.26
N PHE A 76 14.39 -26.43 -0.73
CA PHE A 76 13.42 -27.52 -0.59
C PHE A 76 14.07 -28.91 -0.41
N SER A 77 15.15 -29.18 -1.13
CA SER A 77 15.94 -30.40 -0.95
C SER A 77 16.60 -30.47 0.43
N ASP A 78 17.04 -29.33 0.96
CA ASP A 78 17.60 -29.26 2.31
C ASP A 78 16.54 -29.53 3.38
N ASP A 79 15.33 -28.99 3.19
CA ASP A 79 14.18 -29.25 4.05
C ASP A 79 13.77 -30.74 4.03
N PHE A 80 13.86 -31.42 2.89
CA PHE A 80 13.56 -32.85 2.78
C PHE A 80 14.42 -33.70 3.74
N GLY A 81 15.74 -33.48 3.79
CA GLY A 81 16.63 -34.20 4.69
C GLY A 81 16.53 -33.74 6.15
N ARG A 82 16.38 -32.43 6.37
CA ARG A 82 16.32 -31.82 7.71
C ARG A 82 15.05 -32.19 8.47
N GLU A 83 13.91 -32.22 7.79
CA GLU A 83 12.59 -32.26 8.44
C GLU A 83 11.98 -33.67 8.49
N LEU A 84 12.27 -34.49 7.48
CA LEU A 84 11.70 -35.83 7.33
C LEU A 84 12.59 -36.93 7.91
N GLY A 85 13.83 -36.58 8.27
CA GLY A 85 14.76 -37.43 9.01
C GLY A 85 16.10 -37.60 8.29
N PRO A 86 17.21 -37.72 9.05
CA PRO A 86 18.58 -37.66 8.52
C PRO A 86 19.00 -38.86 7.65
N ARG A 87 18.10 -39.83 7.43
CA ARG A 87 18.36 -41.05 6.64
C ARG A 87 17.82 -40.96 5.21
N LEU A 88 17.14 -39.87 4.86
CA LEU A 88 16.61 -39.64 3.52
C LEU A 88 17.65 -38.91 2.68
N ASP A 89 18.12 -39.58 1.64
CA ASP A 89 19.09 -39.05 0.69
C ASP A 89 18.38 -38.34 -0.47
N PRO A 90 18.55 -37.01 -0.65
CA PRO A 90 17.95 -36.29 -1.77
C PRO A 90 18.72 -36.45 -3.08
N SER A 91 19.91 -37.07 -3.10
CA SER A 91 20.73 -37.17 -4.32
C SER A 91 19.98 -37.68 -5.57
N PRO A 92 19.08 -38.68 -5.48
CA PRO A 92 18.32 -39.15 -6.65
C PRO A 92 17.45 -38.06 -7.30
N PHE A 93 16.94 -37.10 -6.53
CA PHE A 93 16.16 -35.96 -7.06
C PHE A 93 17.01 -35.10 -7.99
N TRP A 94 18.22 -34.72 -7.53
CA TRP A 94 19.17 -33.94 -8.33
C TRP A 94 19.71 -34.72 -9.53
N GLY A 95 20.00 -36.01 -9.34
CA GLY A 95 20.41 -36.93 -10.39
C GLY A 95 19.43 -36.98 -11.57
N LEU A 96 18.15 -37.21 -11.26
CA LEU A 96 17.09 -37.31 -12.26
C LEU A 96 16.78 -35.96 -12.91
N MET A 97 16.80 -34.87 -12.14
CA MET A 97 16.65 -33.52 -12.69
C MET A 97 17.79 -33.19 -13.66
N GLY A 98 19.04 -33.48 -13.30
CA GLY A 98 20.20 -33.26 -14.15
C GLY A 98 20.14 -34.06 -15.45
N LEU A 99 19.79 -35.35 -15.37
CA LEU A 99 19.58 -36.20 -16.55
C LEU A 99 18.49 -35.63 -17.46
N MET A 100 17.35 -35.22 -16.90
CA MET A 100 16.25 -34.63 -17.67
C MET A 100 16.69 -33.37 -18.42
N VAL A 101 17.44 -32.48 -17.79
CA VAL A 101 17.90 -31.24 -18.44
C VAL A 101 18.93 -31.55 -19.52
N ILE A 102 19.85 -32.50 -19.30
CA ILE A 102 20.80 -32.96 -20.32
C ILE A 102 20.07 -33.58 -21.51
N ALA A 103 19.12 -34.48 -21.27
CA ALA A 103 18.32 -35.09 -22.33
C ALA A 103 17.62 -34.02 -23.16
N ALA A 104 17.05 -32.99 -22.52
CA ALA A 104 16.39 -31.87 -23.21
C ALA A 104 17.37 -30.99 -24.00
N ALA A 105 18.61 -30.82 -23.54
CA ALA A 105 19.63 -30.04 -24.23
C ALA A 105 20.22 -30.77 -25.45
N GLN A 106 20.22 -32.11 -25.42
CA GLN A 106 20.73 -32.96 -26.50
C GLN A 106 19.68 -33.31 -27.56
N MET A 107 18.39 -33.00 -27.34
CA MET A 107 17.34 -33.26 -28.32
C MET A 107 17.50 -32.40 -29.58
N GLN A 108 17.25 -33.01 -30.75
CA GLN A 108 17.20 -32.30 -32.03
C GLN A 108 15.90 -31.49 -32.22
N GLU A 109 14.86 -31.80 -31.45
CA GLU A 109 13.57 -31.12 -31.51
C GLU A 109 13.60 -29.70 -30.90
N GLN A 110 13.14 -28.71 -31.66
CA GLN A 110 13.24 -27.31 -31.25
C GLN A 110 12.38 -26.98 -30.00
N GLY A 111 13.04 -26.40 -29.00
CA GLY A 111 12.40 -25.90 -27.78
C GLY A 111 12.11 -26.97 -26.72
N ALA A 112 12.77 -28.14 -26.78
CA ALA A 112 12.76 -29.12 -25.69
C ALA A 112 13.29 -28.51 -24.38
N THR A 113 14.46 -27.87 -24.43
CA THR A 113 15.07 -27.15 -23.30
C THR A 113 14.14 -26.07 -22.75
N HIS A 114 13.56 -25.24 -23.62
CA HIS A 114 12.60 -24.20 -23.22
C HIS A 114 11.44 -24.77 -22.39
N ARG A 115 10.84 -25.88 -22.85
CA ARG A 115 9.69 -26.51 -22.17
C ARG A 115 10.07 -27.09 -20.81
N VAL A 116 11.23 -27.75 -20.71
CA VAL A 116 11.76 -28.27 -19.44
C VAL A 116 12.07 -27.14 -18.46
N VAL A 117 12.65 -26.03 -18.92
CA VAL A 117 12.88 -24.84 -18.08
C VAL A 117 11.57 -24.23 -17.59
N GLN A 118 10.54 -24.13 -18.44
CA GLN A 118 9.21 -23.66 -18.01
C GLN A 118 8.57 -24.58 -16.98
N MET A 119 8.72 -25.90 -17.15
CA MET A 119 8.26 -26.88 -16.17
C MET A 119 8.93 -26.68 -14.81
N LEU A 120 10.26 -26.58 -14.79
CA LEU A 120 11.02 -26.40 -13.56
C LEU A 120 10.71 -25.06 -12.87
N LYS A 121 10.47 -24.00 -13.64
CA LYS A 121 9.99 -22.72 -13.10
C LYS A 121 8.64 -22.85 -12.40
N LYS A 122 7.71 -23.58 -13.01
CA LYS A 122 6.39 -23.83 -12.43
C LYS A 122 6.51 -24.62 -11.13
N LEU A 123 7.27 -25.71 -11.15
CA LEU A 123 7.51 -26.54 -9.98
C LEU A 123 8.18 -25.75 -8.84
N SER A 124 9.18 -24.93 -9.15
CA SER A 124 9.88 -24.10 -8.17
C SER A 124 8.94 -23.11 -7.48
N ARG A 125 7.98 -22.54 -8.22
CA ARG A 125 6.95 -21.64 -7.67
C ARG A 125 6.01 -22.38 -6.72
N ASP A 126 5.58 -23.58 -7.08
CA ASP A 126 4.68 -24.39 -6.24
C ASP A 126 5.38 -24.81 -4.93
N VAL A 127 6.69 -25.09 -5.00
CA VAL A 127 7.54 -25.39 -3.84
C VAL A 127 7.82 -24.14 -2.97
N GLU A 128 7.97 -22.96 -3.57
CA GLU A 128 8.15 -21.69 -2.85
C GLU A 128 6.95 -21.38 -1.93
N ILE A 129 5.73 -21.71 -2.37
CA ILE A 129 4.50 -21.60 -1.56
C ILE A 129 4.61 -22.46 -0.29
N LEU A 130 5.11 -23.68 -0.40
CA LEU A 130 5.29 -24.58 0.74
C LEU A 130 6.29 -24.01 1.77
N ARG A 131 7.35 -23.34 1.31
CA ARG A 131 8.35 -22.72 2.20
C ARG A 131 7.76 -21.60 3.03
N GLY A 132 6.79 -20.84 2.50
CA GLY A 132 6.04 -19.84 3.28
C GLY A 132 5.50 -20.42 4.60
N TYR A 133 5.09 -21.69 4.59
CA TYR A 133 4.59 -22.43 5.76
C TYR A 133 5.68 -23.04 6.66
N CYS A 134 6.94 -23.06 6.22
CA CYS A 134 8.08 -23.64 6.94
C CYS A 134 8.84 -22.62 7.82
N SER A 135 8.37 -21.36 7.87
CA SER A 135 9.14 -20.20 8.38
C SER A 135 9.08 -19.96 9.90
N ASN A 136 8.54 -20.88 10.71
CA ASN A 136 8.37 -20.71 12.16
C ASN A 136 9.10 -21.80 12.96
N ASP A 137 9.74 -21.41 14.07
CA ASP A 137 10.56 -22.24 15.00
C ASP A 137 9.75 -23.28 15.85
N GLU A 138 8.52 -23.63 15.45
CA GLU A 138 7.70 -24.63 16.15
C GLU A 138 7.89 -26.06 15.60
N PRO A 139 7.74 -27.10 16.43
CA PRO A 139 7.79 -28.49 15.98
C PRO A 139 6.71 -28.75 14.92
N ARG A 140 7.17 -29.03 13.69
CA ARG A 140 6.33 -29.12 12.49
C ARG A 140 5.33 -30.28 12.57
N SER A 141 4.11 -30.03 12.08
CA SER A 141 3.07 -31.05 12.04
C SER A 141 3.45 -32.21 11.12
N ASN A 142 3.07 -33.44 11.48
CA ASN A 142 3.25 -34.63 10.64
C ASN A 142 2.65 -34.46 9.23
N LYS A 143 1.64 -33.61 9.07
CA LYS A 143 0.99 -33.32 7.77
C LYS A 143 1.83 -32.42 6.86
N LEU A 144 2.58 -31.48 7.43
CA LEU A 144 3.59 -30.72 6.67
C LEU A 144 4.71 -31.65 6.23
N LYS A 145 5.14 -32.57 7.10
CA LYS A 145 6.13 -33.59 6.75
C LYS A 145 5.65 -34.50 5.61
N GLU A 146 4.41 -34.97 5.68
CA GLU A 146 3.76 -35.74 4.61
C GLU A 146 3.70 -34.95 3.29
N ALA A 147 3.33 -33.67 3.31
CA ALA A 147 3.26 -32.84 2.11
C ALA A 147 4.63 -32.59 1.47
N ILE A 148 5.66 -32.29 2.28
CA ILE A 148 7.05 -32.18 1.79
C ILE A 148 7.46 -33.48 1.11
N PHE A 149 7.19 -34.62 1.76
CA PHE A 149 7.54 -35.94 1.23
C PHE A 149 6.82 -36.24 -0.10
N GLU A 150 5.50 -36.05 -0.15
CA GLU A 150 4.68 -36.29 -1.35
C GLU A 150 5.12 -35.43 -2.53
N ILE A 151 5.34 -34.13 -2.31
CA ILE A 151 5.77 -33.21 -3.37
C ILE A 151 7.17 -33.60 -3.87
N PHE A 152 8.06 -34.04 -2.98
CA PHE A 152 9.39 -34.52 -3.36
C PHE A 152 9.30 -35.80 -4.22
N VAL A 153 8.43 -36.74 -3.85
CA VAL A 153 8.15 -37.97 -4.62
C VAL A 153 7.57 -37.65 -5.99
N ILE A 154 6.53 -36.79 -6.06
CA ILE A 154 5.88 -36.39 -7.32
C ILE A 154 6.90 -35.74 -8.26
N SER A 155 7.71 -34.82 -7.74
CA SER A 155 8.75 -34.13 -8.52
C SER A 155 9.80 -35.09 -9.06
N THR A 156 10.27 -36.02 -8.23
CA THR A 156 11.27 -37.02 -8.61
C THR A 156 10.75 -37.96 -9.69
N LYS A 157 9.50 -38.42 -9.56
CA LYS A 157 8.83 -39.25 -10.58
C LYS A 157 8.64 -38.49 -11.88
N LEU A 158 8.21 -37.23 -11.82
CA LEU A 158 8.08 -36.37 -12.98
C LEU A 158 9.41 -36.22 -13.73
N PHE A 159 10.53 -36.01 -13.03
CA PHE A 159 11.84 -35.89 -13.67
C PHE A 159 12.24 -37.17 -14.39
N ALA A 160 11.99 -38.34 -13.77
CA ALA A 160 12.26 -39.63 -14.40
C ALA A 160 11.39 -39.86 -15.64
N ASP A 161 10.09 -39.57 -15.56
CA ASP A 161 9.14 -39.76 -16.66
C ASP A 161 9.45 -38.84 -17.84
N VAL A 162 9.83 -37.59 -17.56
CA VAL A 162 10.23 -36.64 -18.59
C VAL A 162 11.57 -37.05 -19.21
N ALA A 163 12.56 -37.48 -18.41
CA ALA A 163 13.82 -37.99 -18.95
C ALA A 163 13.61 -39.23 -19.85
N GLU A 164 12.75 -40.17 -19.45
CA GLU A 164 12.39 -41.34 -20.27
C GLU A 164 11.70 -40.93 -21.57
N LEU A 165 10.74 -40.00 -21.52
CA LEU A 165 10.09 -39.48 -22.72
C LEU A 165 11.10 -38.83 -23.66
N LEU A 166 11.98 -37.96 -23.16
CA LEU A 166 12.96 -37.24 -23.98
C LEU A 166 14.00 -38.16 -24.64
N ARG A 167 14.16 -39.40 -24.13
CA ARG A 167 15.02 -40.45 -24.71
C ARG A 167 14.25 -41.44 -25.60
N ASP A 168 12.94 -41.28 -25.78
CA ASP A 168 12.12 -42.12 -26.65
C ASP A 168 12.06 -41.56 -28.08
N ASP A 169 13.15 -41.71 -28.84
CA ASP A 169 13.25 -41.25 -30.23
C ASP A 169 12.14 -41.85 -31.12
N ASP A 170 11.71 -43.07 -30.81
CA ASP A 170 10.65 -43.80 -31.50
C ASP A 170 9.29 -43.11 -31.36
N HIS A 171 8.97 -42.58 -30.16
CA HIS A 171 7.77 -41.78 -29.93
C HIS A 171 7.75 -40.52 -30.79
N PHE A 172 8.82 -39.72 -30.76
CA PHE A 172 8.90 -38.47 -31.52
C PHE A 172 8.83 -38.73 -33.03
N MET A 173 9.53 -39.74 -33.53
CA MET A 173 9.44 -40.13 -34.94
C MET A 173 8.01 -40.51 -35.35
N ARG A 174 7.32 -41.34 -34.56
CA ARG A 174 5.95 -41.78 -34.87
C ARG A 174 4.95 -40.64 -34.84
N CYS A 175 5.04 -39.76 -33.84
CA CYS A 175 4.13 -38.62 -33.71
C CYS A 175 4.37 -37.58 -34.83
N ASN A 176 5.62 -37.33 -35.22
CA ASN A 176 5.96 -36.49 -36.37
C ASN A 176 5.40 -37.05 -37.68
N LEU A 177 5.55 -38.35 -37.93
CA LEU A 177 4.98 -39.02 -39.12
C LEU A 177 3.45 -38.99 -39.14
N ALA A 178 2.82 -39.03 -37.97
CA ALA A 178 1.36 -38.98 -37.83
C ALA A 178 0.78 -37.54 -37.75
N GLY A 179 1.63 -36.50 -37.80
CA GLY A 179 1.21 -35.10 -37.65
C GLY A 179 0.56 -34.79 -36.28
N GLN A 180 0.93 -35.53 -35.24
CA GLN A 180 0.38 -35.38 -33.89
C GLN A 180 1.26 -34.45 -33.02
N ASP A 181 0.67 -33.85 -31.99
CA ASP A 181 1.40 -33.03 -31.02
C ASP A 181 2.35 -33.92 -30.20
N VAL A 182 3.63 -33.96 -30.60
CA VAL A 182 4.73 -34.68 -29.95
C VAL A 182 4.91 -34.29 -28.48
N TRP A 183 4.44 -33.09 -28.07
CA TRP A 183 4.59 -32.60 -26.70
C TRP A 183 3.37 -32.87 -25.83
N LYS A 184 2.33 -33.52 -26.36
CA LYS A 184 1.11 -33.85 -25.61
C LYS A 184 1.38 -34.69 -24.35
N PRO A 185 2.26 -35.72 -24.37
CA PRO A 185 2.59 -36.47 -23.16
C PRO A 185 3.26 -35.58 -22.10
N LEU A 186 4.24 -34.76 -22.48
CA LEU A 186 4.91 -33.81 -21.58
C LEU A 186 3.91 -32.86 -20.92
N LYS A 187 3.02 -32.23 -21.71
CA LYS A 187 1.98 -31.33 -21.20
C LYS A 187 1.07 -32.03 -20.19
N ASN A 188 0.71 -33.29 -20.45
CA ASN A 188 -0.13 -34.07 -19.56
C ASN A 188 0.59 -34.40 -18.25
N MET A 189 1.85 -34.85 -18.30
CA MET A 189 2.65 -35.15 -17.11
C MET A 189 2.78 -33.92 -16.21
N ILE A 190 3.11 -32.76 -16.79
CA ILE A 190 3.19 -31.49 -16.05
C ILE A 190 1.85 -31.14 -15.42
N LYS A 191 0.75 -31.29 -16.17
CA LYS A 191 -0.59 -30.98 -15.68
C LYS A 191 -0.99 -31.88 -14.50
N VAL A 192 -0.72 -33.19 -14.59
CA VAL A 192 -0.99 -34.14 -13.50
C VAL A 192 -0.14 -33.79 -12.28
N ALA A 193 1.18 -33.64 -12.45
CA ALA A 193 2.08 -33.32 -11.34
C ALA A 193 1.72 -31.99 -10.66
N THR A 194 1.38 -30.94 -11.42
CA THR A 194 0.93 -29.67 -10.83
C THR A 194 -0.33 -29.87 -10.01
N ARG A 195 -1.34 -30.56 -10.57
CA ARG A 195 -2.61 -30.79 -9.86
C ARG A 195 -2.38 -31.56 -8.57
N ASP A 196 -1.55 -32.60 -8.62
CA ASP A 196 -1.30 -33.46 -7.46
C ASP A 196 -0.51 -32.69 -6.38
N ILE A 197 0.46 -31.86 -6.77
CA ILE A 197 1.16 -30.93 -5.86
C ILE A 197 0.18 -29.92 -5.25
N GLU A 198 -0.68 -29.29 -6.04
CA GLU A 198 -1.73 -28.38 -5.54
C GLU A 198 -2.70 -29.08 -4.59
N GLU A 199 -3.05 -30.35 -4.84
CA GLU A 199 -3.89 -31.15 -3.96
C GLU A 199 -3.20 -31.46 -2.63
N SER A 200 -1.92 -31.85 -2.65
CA SER A 200 -1.10 -32.04 -1.44
C SER A 200 -0.96 -30.73 -0.65
N LEU A 201 -0.74 -29.59 -1.33
CA LEU A 201 -0.71 -28.27 -0.71
C LEU A 201 -2.07 -27.90 -0.10
N LYS A 202 -3.19 -28.11 -0.80
CA LYS A 202 -4.54 -27.85 -0.27
C LYS A 202 -4.88 -28.76 0.91
N ALA A 203 -4.48 -30.03 0.87
CA ALA A 203 -4.70 -30.98 1.97
C ALA A 203 -3.90 -30.58 3.21
N MET A 204 -2.65 -30.13 3.02
CA MET A 204 -1.83 -29.52 4.06
C MET A 204 -2.49 -28.25 4.58
N GLU A 205 -2.87 -27.29 3.73
CA GLU A 205 -3.49 -26.02 4.12
C GLU A 205 -4.76 -26.22 4.94
N ARG A 206 -5.65 -27.13 4.53
CA ARG A 206 -6.83 -27.53 5.32
C ARG A 206 -6.46 -28.04 6.70
N THR A 207 -5.31 -28.72 6.81
CA THR A 207 -4.84 -29.29 8.07
C THR A 207 -4.06 -28.30 8.93
N VAL A 208 -3.30 -27.37 8.32
CA VAL A 208 -2.58 -26.27 8.97
C VAL A 208 -3.57 -25.21 9.45
N THR A 209 -4.65 -24.94 8.69
CA THR A 209 -5.80 -24.18 9.19
C THR A 209 -6.53 -24.93 10.29
N LEU A 210 -6.66 -26.27 10.21
CA LEU A 210 -7.18 -27.10 11.33
C LEU A 210 -6.24 -27.16 12.55
N SER A 211 -4.93 -26.97 12.39
CA SER A 211 -3.89 -27.00 13.43
C SER A 211 -3.67 -25.63 14.08
N SER A 212 -3.74 -24.56 13.30
CA SER A 212 -3.97 -23.19 13.79
C SER A 212 -5.33 -23.14 14.50
N ASN A 213 -6.31 -23.87 13.98
CA ASN A 213 -7.55 -24.15 14.68
C ASN A 213 -7.40 -25.18 15.80
N LYS A 214 -6.26 -25.88 16.01
CA LYS A 214 -6.06 -26.73 17.19
C LYS A 214 -5.62 -25.89 18.37
N ALA A 215 -4.79 -24.87 18.20
CA ALA A 215 -4.58 -23.88 19.27
C ALA A 215 -5.92 -23.19 19.64
N TRP A 216 -6.73 -22.85 18.64
CA TRP A 216 -8.11 -22.36 18.82
C TRP A 216 -9.07 -23.42 19.42
N LEU A 217 -9.02 -24.70 19.02
CA LEU A 217 -9.84 -25.80 19.55
C LEU A 217 -9.38 -26.21 20.94
N TYR A 218 -8.10 -26.20 21.28
CA TYR A 218 -7.58 -26.43 22.63
C TYR A 218 -7.87 -25.24 23.56
N SER A 219 -7.97 -24.02 23.01
CA SER A 219 -8.54 -22.85 23.69
C SER A 219 -10.06 -23.00 23.93
N LEU A 220 -10.81 -23.54 22.95
CA LEU A 220 -12.24 -23.85 23.03
C LEU A 220 -12.59 -25.09 23.88
N MET A 221 -11.68 -26.08 23.96
CA MET A 221 -11.90 -27.38 24.59
C MET A 221 -11.11 -27.55 25.90
N SER A 222 -10.40 -26.52 26.36
CA SER A 222 -9.94 -26.46 27.75
C SER A 222 -11.18 -26.55 28.66
N PRO A 223 -11.28 -27.55 29.58
CA PRO A 223 -12.48 -27.75 30.40
C PRO A 223 -12.69 -26.69 31.49
N SER A 224 -12.04 -25.54 31.39
CA SER A 224 -12.37 -24.39 32.22
C SER A 224 -13.21 -23.43 31.38
N PRO A 225 -14.44 -23.08 31.80
CA PRO A 225 -15.18 -22.00 31.18
C PRO A 225 -14.41 -20.71 31.46
N ARG A 226 -13.44 -20.37 30.61
CA ARG A 226 -13.13 -18.96 30.40
C ARG A 226 -14.36 -18.42 29.72
N THR A 227 -15.26 -17.87 30.52
CA THR A 227 -16.29 -16.97 30.03
C THR A 227 -15.60 -16.05 29.03
N TRP A 228 -15.93 -16.17 27.73
CA TRP A 228 -15.50 -15.15 26.78
C TRP A 228 -16.10 -13.86 27.32
N LYS A 229 -15.22 -12.98 27.79
CA LYS A 229 -15.57 -11.65 28.25
C LYS A 229 -15.09 -10.70 27.19
N ASP A 230 -16.01 -9.87 26.73
CA ASP A 230 -15.70 -8.78 25.82
C ASP A 230 -14.98 -7.68 26.60
N ASP A 231 -13.69 -7.90 26.88
CA ASP A 231 -12.82 -6.98 27.62
C ASP A 231 -12.19 -5.94 26.68
N ALA A 232 -12.72 -5.77 25.46
CA ALA A 232 -12.24 -4.79 24.52
C ALA A 232 -12.56 -3.35 25.00
N THR A 233 -11.61 -2.44 24.79
CA THR A 233 -11.81 -1.02 25.07
C THR A 233 -12.65 -0.39 23.96
N LEU A 234 -13.88 0.01 24.31
CA LEU A 234 -14.85 0.66 23.42
C LEU A 234 -15.27 2.04 23.97
N PRO A 235 -15.61 3.02 23.11
CA PRO A 235 -15.59 2.94 21.66
C PRO A 235 -14.16 2.97 21.10
N CYS A 236 -13.91 2.17 20.05
CA CYS A 236 -12.62 2.14 19.36
C CYS A 236 -12.77 2.72 17.95
N VAL A 237 -12.38 3.97 17.76
CA VAL A 237 -12.51 4.67 16.47
C VAL A 237 -11.12 4.86 15.87
N MET A 238 -10.85 4.11 14.81
CA MET A 238 -9.65 4.22 13.99
C MET A 238 -10.03 4.86 12.66
N LEU A 239 -9.56 6.07 12.45
CA LEU A 239 -9.69 6.78 11.19
C LEU A 239 -8.30 7.26 10.75
N PRO A 240 -8.03 7.35 9.44
CA PRO A 240 -6.86 8.04 8.93
C PRO A 240 -6.83 9.49 9.44
N PRO A 241 -5.65 10.10 9.58
CA PRO A 241 -5.55 11.52 9.91
C PRO A 241 -6.37 12.35 8.91
N ALA A 242 -7.40 13.03 9.39
CA ALA A 242 -8.33 13.74 8.52
C ALA A 242 -7.69 15.01 7.93
N ARG A 243 -7.73 15.14 6.61
CA ARG A 243 -7.51 16.42 5.89
C ARG A 243 -8.81 16.99 5.30
N ASN A 244 -9.96 16.47 5.71
CA ASN A 244 -11.23 16.67 5.00
C ASN A 244 -12.07 17.83 5.53
N ALA A 245 -11.56 19.06 5.46
CA ALA A 245 -12.38 20.24 5.72
C ALA A 245 -13.43 20.52 4.62
N LYS A 246 -13.29 19.90 3.43
CA LYS A 246 -14.11 20.19 2.24
C LYS A 246 -14.66 18.92 1.56
N PHE A 247 -15.30 18.03 2.31
CA PHE A 247 -16.03 16.90 1.70
C PHE A 247 -17.19 17.42 0.86
N PHE A 248 -17.34 16.95 -0.37
CA PHE A 248 -18.30 17.49 -1.32
C PHE A 248 -19.12 16.39 -2.00
N ASN A 249 -20.44 16.60 -2.07
CA ASN A 249 -21.41 15.94 -2.94
C ASN A 249 -21.16 14.47 -3.30
N ARG A 250 -21.37 13.58 -2.31
CA ARG A 250 -21.38 12.11 -2.47
C ARG A 250 -22.49 11.45 -1.63
N ASP A 251 -23.53 12.21 -1.30
CA ASP A 251 -24.62 11.75 -0.43
C ASP A 251 -25.36 10.56 -1.03
N GLU A 252 -25.52 10.49 -2.35
CA GLU A 252 -26.13 9.34 -3.02
C GLU A 252 -25.36 8.04 -2.74
N VAL A 253 -24.02 8.08 -2.85
CA VAL A 253 -23.17 6.91 -2.59
C VAL A 253 -23.28 6.51 -1.12
N ILE A 254 -23.23 7.47 -0.20
CA ILE A 254 -23.39 7.25 1.24
C ILE A 254 -24.76 6.62 1.55
N ASN A 255 -25.84 7.14 0.96
CA ASN A 255 -27.19 6.62 1.13
C ASN A 255 -27.33 5.20 0.60
N ARG A 256 -26.64 4.86 -0.49
CA ARG A 256 -26.60 3.48 -1.03
C ARG A 256 -25.85 2.53 -0.10
N ILE A 257 -24.74 2.97 0.50
CA ILE A 257 -24.01 2.20 1.53
C ILE A 257 -24.93 1.96 2.74
N GLU A 258 -25.57 3.01 3.25
CA GLU A 258 -26.48 2.89 4.40
C GLU A 258 -27.68 1.99 4.09
N LYS A 259 -28.28 2.12 2.90
CA LYS A 259 -29.39 1.26 2.45
C LYS A 259 -28.98 -0.21 2.41
N HIS A 260 -27.78 -0.54 1.92
CA HIS A 260 -27.30 -1.92 1.86
C HIS A 260 -27.15 -2.53 3.26
N PHE A 261 -26.47 -1.83 4.16
CA PHE A 261 -26.19 -2.32 5.51
C PHE A 261 -27.43 -2.36 6.41
N ASN A 262 -28.43 -1.52 6.17
CA ASN A 262 -29.69 -1.54 6.94
C ASN A 262 -30.74 -2.50 6.38
N GLN A 263 -30.53 -3.13 5.22
CA GLN A 263 -31.48 -4.09 4.68
C GLN A 263 -31.54 -5.36 5.54
N PRO A 264 -32.75 -5.88 5.87
CA PRO A 264 -32.90 -7.15 6.56
C PRO A 264 -32.22 -8.26 5.75
N SER A 265 -31.31 -9.01 6.38
CA SER A 265 -30.62 -10.13 5.76
C SER A 265 -30.62 -11.34 6.70
N CYS A 266 -30.57 -12.53 6.13
CA CYS A 266 -30.35 -13.77 6.88
C CYS A 266 -28.90 -13.88 7.39
N GLN A 267 -27.98 -13.08 6.84
CA GLN A 267 -26.57 -13.03 7.23
C GLN A 267 -26.33 -11.84 8.18
N ALA A 268 -25.67 -12.11 9.31
CA ALA A 268 -25.35 -11.11 10.31
C ALA A 268 -24.08 -10.30 9.97
N PHE A 269 -23.15 -10.90 9.21
CA PHE A 269 -22.02 -10.19 8.61
C PHE A 269 -22.42 -9.69 7.22
N ARG A 270 -22.16 -8.42 6.93
CA ARG A 270 -22.46 -7.80 5.64
C ARG A 270 -21.23 -7.13 5.06
N SER A 271 -21.06 -7.17 3.75
CA SER A 271 -19.90 -6.58 3.08
C SER A 271 -20.30 -5.78 1.83
N LEU A 272 -19.53 -4.74 1.54
CA LEU A 272 -19.74 -3.88 0.37
C LEU A 272 -18.40 -3.34 -0.14
N THR A 273 -18.24 -3.26 -1.46
CA THR A 273 -17.04 -2.71 -2.10
C THR A 273 -17.33 -1.39 -2.80
N LEU A 274 -16.54 -0.36 -2.52
CA LEU A 274 -16.44 0.86 -3.32
C LEU A 274 -15.31 0.69 -4.34
N TYR A 275 -15.66 0.65 -5.62
CA TYR A 275 -14.67 0.51 -6.70
C TYR A 275 -14.72 1.68 -7.68
N GLY A 276 -13.68 1.84 -8.48
CA GLY A 276 -13.58 2.92 -9.48
C GLY A 276 -12.14 3.39 -9.68
N MET A 277 -11.95 4.35 -10.58
CA MET A 277 -10.61 4.85 -10.92
C MET A 277 -9.86 5.46 -9.73
N ALA A 278 -8.54 5.55 -9.81
CA ALA A 278 -7.72 6.25 -8.83
C ALA A 278 -8.16 7.72 -8.73
N GLY A 279 -8.16 8.32 -7.53
CA GLY A 279 -8.40 9.76 -7.34
C GLY A 279 -9.87 10.23 -7.37
N VAL A 280 -10.85 9.34 -7.57
CA VAL A 280 -12.30 9.71 -7.63
C VAL A 280 -12.95 9.95 -6.26
N GLY A 281 -12.26 9.61 -5.16
CA GLY A 281 -12.69 9.90 -3.79
C GLY A 281 -13.24 8.71 -2.97
N LYS A 282 -13.02 7.46 -3.39
CA LYS A 282 -13.50 6.25 -2.67
C LYS A 282 -13.15 6.25 -1.17
N THR A 283 -11.87 6.46 -0.84
CA THR A 283 -11.36 6.57 0.53
C THR A 283 -12.06 7.68 1.32
N HIS A 284 -12.35 8.81 0.68
CA HIS A 284 -13.05 9.93 1.32
C HIS A 284 -14.52 9.60 1.61
N VAL A 285 -15.19 8.86 0.72
CA VAL A 285 -16.56 8.36 0.95
C VAL A 285 -16.58 7.38 2.10
N ALA A 286 -15.68 6.39 2.12
CA ALA A 286 -15.57 5.42 3.22
C ALA A 286 -15.31 6.10 4.56
N MET A 287 -14.37 7.06 4.59
CA MET A 287 -14.06 7.82 5.79
C MET A 287 -15.25 8.68 6.26
N LYS A 288 -15.95 9.37 5.35
CA LYS A 288 -17.13 10.16 5.70
C LYS A 288 -18.24 9.26 6.26
N TYR A 289 -18.48 8.11 5.66
CA TYR A 289 -19.47 7.15 6.15
C TYR A 289 -19.12 6.65 7.56
N ALA A 290 -17.87 6.24 7.78
CA ALA A 290 -17.38 5.78 9.08
C ALA A 290 -17.47 6.89 10.16
N GLN A 291 -17.11 8.13 9.81
CA GLN A 291 -17.26 9.30 10.68
C GLN A 291 -18.73 9.54 11.04
N THR A 292 -19.65 9.48 10.09
CA THR A 292 -21.09 9.66 10.33
C THR A 292 -21.63 8.59 11.28
N LEU A 293 -21.26 7.31 11.10
CA LEU A 293 -21.67 6.24 12.00
C LEU A 293 -21.12 6.43 13.41
N SER A 294 -19.85 6.81 13.54
CA SER A 294 -19.20 7.06 14.82
C SER A 294 -19.80 8.27 15.54
N ALA A 295 -20.03 9.39 14.84
CA ALA A 295 -20.61 10.59 15.42
C ALA A 295 -22.06 10.37 15.89
N ALA A 296 -22.82 9.56 15.15
CA ALA A 296 -24.18 9.15 15.52
C ALA A 296 -24.21 8.00 16.56
N GLN A 297 -23.05 7.51 17.03
CA GLN A 297 -22.92 6.39 17.96
C GLN A 297 -23.64 5.10 17.49
N LYS A 298 -23.78 4.91 16.16
CA LYS A 298 -24.40 3.72 15.57
C LYS A 298 -23.47 2.48 15.63
N VAL A 299 -22.16 2.71 15.73
CA VAL A 299 -21.13 1.67 15.85
C VAL A 299 -20.24 1.92 17.06
N SER A 300 -19.91 0.85 17.78
CA SER A 300 -18.98 0.89 18.92
C SER A 300 -17.52 0.83 18.48
N ALA A 301 -17.23 0.22 17.31
CA ALA A 301 -15.89 0.22 16.76
C ALA A 301 -15.87 0.56 15.26
N VAL A 302 -14.92 1.40 14.87
CA VAL A 302 -14.51 1.64 13.49
C VAL A 302 -13.06 1.22 13.38
N LEU A 303 -12.77 0.22 12.56
CA LEU A 303 -11.45 -0.37 12.39
C LEU A 303 -10.97 -0.09 10.97
N TRP A 304 -9.81 0.55 10.84
CA TRP A 304 -9.27 0.92 9.53
C TRP A 304 -8.05 0.07 9.19
N VAL A 305 -8.08 -0.59 8.04
CA VAL A 305 -7.06 -1.50 7.55
C VAL A 305 -6.49 -0.97 6.23
N GLU A 306 -5.17 -0.84 6.17
CA GLU A 306 -4.47 -0.55 4.91
C GLU A 306 -4.30 -1.82 4.09
N GLY A 307 -5.03 -1.90 2.97
CA GLY A 307 -5.20 -3.08 2.14
C GLY A 307 -4.24 -3.24 0.96
N GLU A 308 -3.27 -2.34 0.79
CA GLU A 308 -2.39 -2.32 -0.39
C GLU A 308 -1.47 -3.55 -0.48
N THR A 309 -0.95 -4.01 0.67
CA THR A 309 -0.01 -5.13 0.75
C THR A 309 -0.32 -6.00 1.95
N GLU A 310 0.06 -7.27 1.89
CA GLU A 310 -0.15 -8.22 2.99
C GLU A 310 0.48 -7.74 4.30
N MET A 311 1.68 -7.15 4.23
CA MET A 311 2.36 -6.60 5.41
C MET A 311 1.60 -5.44 6.04
N LYS A 312 1.03 -4.53 5.24
CA LYS A 312 0.20 -3.42 5.75
C LYS A 312 -1.08 -3.93 6.41
N VAL A 313 -1.70 -4.98 5.88
CA VAL A 313 -2.87 -5.63 6.50
C VAL A 313 -2.49 -6.26 7.84
N LYS A 314 -1.40 -7.04 7.89
CA LYS A 314 -0.87 -7.66 9.13
C LYS A 314 -0.58 -6.62 10.21
N GLN A 315 0.08 -5.53 9.83
CA GLN A 315 0.38 -4.41 10.71
C GLN A 315 -0.91 -3.74 11.22
N SER A 316 -1.89 -3.52 10.34
CA SER A 316 -3.18 -2.94 10.72
C SER A 316 -3.93 -3.79 11.75
N PHE A 317 -3.93 -5.13 11.59
CA PHE A 317 -4.54 -6.04 12.57
C PHE A 317 -3.81 -6.02 13.92
N THR A 318 -2.48 -5.89 13.90
CA THR A 318 -1.68 -5.69 15.11
C THR A 318 -2.04 -4.39 15.82
N ASP A 319 -2.22 -3.30 15.07
CA ASP A 319 -2.67 -2.02 15.60
C ASP A 319 -4.11 -2.05 16.13
N ILE A 320 -5.02 -2.77 15.45
CA ILE A 320 -6.39 -3.00 15.90
C ILE A 320 -6.40 -3.73 17.25
N ALA A 321 -5.68 -4.85 17.36
CA ALA A 321 -5.57 -5.62 18.60
C ALA A 321 -5.07 -4.75 19.77
N ARG A 322 -4.04 -3.94 19.50
CA ARG A 322 -3.46 -3.00 20.45
C ARG A 322 -4.47 -1.92 20.88
N ARG A 323 -5.20 -1.32 19.93
CA ARG A 323 -6.15 -0.23 20.24
C ARG A 323 -7.40 -0.70 20.94
N LEU A 324 -7.90 -1.88 20.58
CA LEU A 324 -8.98 -2.56 21.31
C LEU A 324 -8.52 -3.07 22.68
N GLN A 325 -7.21 -3.03 22.99
CA GLN A 325 -6.61 -3.60 24.20
C GLN A 325 -7.03 -5.06 24.42
N LEU A 326 -7.06 -5.85 23.34
CA LEU A 326 -7.52 -7.23 23.43
C LEU A 326 -6.65 -8.04 24.41
N PRO A 327 -7.26 -8.87 25.26
CA PRO A 327 -6.52 -9.77 26.12
C PRO A 327 -5.56 -10.65 25.30
N ASN A 328 -4.34 -10.80 25.78
CA ASN A 328 -3.26 -11.54 25.12
C ASN A 328 -2.68 -10.89 23.85
N TYR A 329 -2.90 -9.59 23.62
CA TYR A 329 -2.14 -8.83 22.63
C TYR A 329 -0.63 -9.06 22.81
N VAL A 330 0.05 -9.44 21.72
CA VAL A 330 1.50 -9.68 21.72
C VAL A 330 2.18 -8.66 20.82
N PRO A 331 3.02 -7.75 21.34
CA PRO A 331 3.79 -6.84 20.51
C PRO A 331 4.58 -7.60 19.44
N HIS A 332 4.55 -7.10 18.20
CA HIS A 332 5.30 -7.65 17.05
C HIS A 332 4.92 -9.06 16.58
N SER A 333 3.91 -9.74 17.16
CA SER A 333 3.38 -10.99 16.63
C SER A 333 2.16 -10.75 15.75
N HIS A 334 2.35 -10.69 14.43
CA HIS A 334 1.25 -10.41 13.50
C HIS A 334 0.22 -11.54 13.44
N ASP A 335 0.66 -12.80 13.48
CA ASP A 335 -0.23 -13.95 13.34
C ASP A 335 -1.12 -14.14 14.58
N ASP A 336 -0.57 -13.97 15.79
CA ASP A 336 -1.34 -14.06 17.03
C ASP A 336 -2.38 -12.93 17.11
N ASN A 337 -1.94 -11.70 16.83
CA ASN A 337 -2.84 -10.53 16.87
C ASN A 337 -3.95 -10.62 15.81
N ARG A 338 -3.64 -11.16 14.63
CA ARG A 338 -4.65 -11.45 13.61
C ARG A 338 -5.75 -12.35 14.17
N LEU A 339 -5.38 -13.46 14.81
CA LEU A 339 -6.33 -14.40 15.39
C LEU A 339 -7.16 -13.78 16.51
N LEU A 340 -6.56 -12.93 17.35
CA LEU A 340 -7.29 -12.20 18.41
C LEU A 340 -8.37 -11.29 17.82
N VAL A 341 -8.03 -10.50 16.81
CA VAL A 341 -8.98 -9.58 16.17
C VAL A 341 -10.09 -10.34 15.47
N LEU A 342 -9.78 -11.38 14.69
CA LEU A 342 -10.80 -12.19 14.01
C LEU A 342 -11.74 -12.88 15.00
N THR A 343 -11.20 -13.41 16.11
CA THR A 343 -12.00 -14.01 17.18
C THR A 343 -12.92 -12.98 17.82
N TRP A 344 -12.39 -11.78 18.09
CA TRP A 344 -13.19 -10.68 18.64
C TRP A 344 -14.31 -10.28 17.68
N LEU A 345 -14.03 -10.06 16.39
CA LEU A 345 -15.04 -9.73 15.36
C LEU A 345 -16.14 -10.80 15.26
N GLN A 346 -15.80 -12.06 15.50
CA GLN A 346 -16.74 -13.17 15.45
C GLN A 346 -17.64 -13.26 16.70
N GLN A 347 -17.08 -12.99 17.89
CA GLN A 347 -17.75 -13.27 19.16
C GLN A 347 -18.36 -12.03 19.83
N THR A 348 -17.88 -10.84 19.49
CA THR A 348 -18.34 -9.57 20.09
C THR A 348 -19.84 -9.34 19.88
N ASN A 349 -20.48 -8.77 20.91
CA ASN A 349 -21.83 -8.23 20.79
C ASN A 349 -21.83 -6.73 20.43
N ALA A 350 -20.65 -6.10 20.37
CA ALA A 350 -20.50 -4.72 19.96
C ALA A 350 -20.74 -4.57 18.47
N SER A 351 -21.36 -3.47 18.05
CA SER A 351 -21.49 -3.15 16.62
C SER A 351 -20.17 -2.59 16.09
N TRP A 352 -19.71 -3.10 14.95
CA TRP A 352 -18.45 -2.67 14.35
C TRP A 352 -18.51 -2.52 12.84
N LEU A 353 -17.68 -1.62 12.33
CA LEU A 353 -17.36 -1.44 10.92
C LEU A 353 -15.85 -1.65 10.74
N ILE A 354 -15.45 -2.53 9.83
CA ILE A 354 -14.07 -2.64 9.36
C ILE A 354 -13.97 -2.10 7.93
N VAL A 355 -13.03 -1.18 7.71
CA VAL A 355 -12.77 -0.58 6.40
C VAL A 355 -11.43 -1.09 5.89
N TYR A 356 -11.43 -1.79 4.76
CA TYR A 356 -10.24 -2.20 4.03
C TYR A 356 -9.98 -1.20 2.91
N ASP A 357 -9.03 -0.29 3.12
CA ASP A 357 -8.77 0.82 2.20
C ASP A 357 -7.63 0.49 1.22
N ASN A 358 -7.81 0.87 -0.04
CA ASN A 358 -6.87 0.70 -1.13
C ASN A 358 -6.44 -0.76 -1.37
N VAL A 359 -7.40 -1.68 -1.41
CA VAL A 359 -7.15 -3.11 -1.62
C VAL A 359 -6.82 -3.38 -3.09
N ASP A 360 -5.70 -4.04 -3.36
CA ASP A 360 -5.32 -4.41 -4.74
C ASP A 360 -5.96 -5.74 -5.19
N SER A 361 -6.01 -6.76 -4.33
CA SER A 361 -6.58 -8.07 -4.66
C SER A 361 -7.12 -8.81 -3.44
N PHE A 362 -7.91 -9.87 -3.64
CA PHE A 362 -8.51 -10.63 -2.54
C PHE A 362 -7.47 -11.45 -1.77
N GLU A 363 -6.41 -11.90 -2.44
CA GLU A 363 -5.32 -12.68 -1.84
C GLU A 363 -4.69 -11.95 -0.65
N VAL A 364 -4.59 -10.62 -0.74
CA VAL A 364 -4.08 -9.75 0.34
C VAL A 364 -4.97 -9.79 1.58
N LEU A 365 -6.28 -9.99 1.40
CA LEU A 365 -7.28 -10.01 2.48
C LEU A 365 -7.62 -11.41 2.98
N HIS A 366 -7.33 -12.47 2.22
CA HIS A 366 -7.87 -13.81 2.44
C HIS A 366 -7.71 -14.31 3.89
N SER A 367 -6.52 -14.15 4.48
CA SER A 367 -6.23 -14.57 5.86
C SER A 367 -6.78 -13.64 6.94
N HIS A 368 -7.25 -12.45 6.57
CA HIS A 368 -7.71 -11.39 7.46
C HIS A 368 -9.20 -11.08 7.27
N TRP A 369 -9.90 -11.79 6.39
CA TRP A 369 -11.33 -11.59 6.17
C TRP A 369 -12.16 -12.17 7.32
N PRO A 370 -13.18 -11.45 7.85
CA PRO A 370 -14.03 -11.99 8.90
C PRO A 370 -14.80 -13.23 8.45
N ASN A 371 -14.96 -14.19 9.36
CA ASN A 371 -15.75 -15.39 9.09
C ASN A 371 -17.25 -15.04 8.96
N SER A 372 -18.02 -15.87 8.23
CA SER A 372 -19.46 -15.71 8.01
C SER A 372 -20.31 -15.71 9.29
N ALA A 373 -19.78 -16.24 10.40
CA ALA A 373 -20.42 -16.19 11.72
C ALA A 373 -20.32 -14.82 12.43
N ALA A 374 -19.53 -13.89 11.89
CA ALA A 374 -19.35 -12.55 12.43
C ALA A 374 -20.65 -11.71 12.35
N LYS A 375 -20.70 -10.61 13.12
CA LYS A 375 -21.88 -9.73 13.22
C LYS A 375 -21.50 -8.27 13.10
N GLY A 376 -21.17 -7.85 11.89
CA GLY A 376 -20.75 -6.48 11.62
C GLY A 376 -20.63 -6.18 10.13
N HIS A 377 -20.07 -5.02 9.80
CA HIS A 377 -19.99 -4.54 8.43
C HIS A 377 -18.54 -4.45 7.95
N ALA A 378 -18.28 -4.89 6.72
CA ALA A 378 -17.02 -4.69 6.02
C ALA A 378 -17.20 -3.77 4.81
N LEU A 379 -16.39 -2.72 4.72
CA LEU A 379 -16.36 -1.81 3.58
C LEU A 379 -14.99 -1.88 2.91
N ILE A 380 -14.94 -2.20 1.63
CA ILE A 380 -13.69 -2.25 0.85
C ILE A 380 -13.61 -1.00 -0.02
N THR A 381 -12.42 -0.40 -0.18
CA THR A 381 -12.13 0.53 -1.28
C THR A 381 -11.07 -0.06 -2.20
N THR A 382 -11.27 0.02 -3.51
CA THR A 382 -10.37 -0.63 -4.48
C THR A 382 -10.43 -0.04 -5.88
N ARG A 383 -9.42 -0.31 -6.70
CA ARG A 383 -9.47 -0.13 -8.16
C ARG A 383 -9.89 -1.41 -8.90
N ASN A 384 -9.79 -2.56 -8.23
CA ASN A 384 -10.08 -3.86 -8.79
C ASN A 384 -11.58 -4.16 -8.71
N THR A 385 -12.23 -4.20 -9.88
CA THR A 385 -13.68 -4.43 -9.99
C THR A 385 -14.10 -5.84 -9.56
N THR A 386 -13.19 -6.82 -9.54
CA THR A 386 -13.52 -8.20 -9.14
C THR A 386 -13.95 -8.28 -7.67
N LEU A 387 -13.41 -7.40 -6.81
CA LEU A 387 -13.75 -7.31 -5.40
C LEU A 387 -15.19 -6.82 -5.13
N ALA A 388 -15.91 -6.35 -6.17
CA ALA A 388 -17.33 -6.06 -6.09
C ALA A 388 -18.21 -7.33 -6.03
N TYR A 389 -17.65 -8.49 -6.41
CA TYR A 389 -18.35 -9.77 -6.50
C TYR A 389 -17.84 -10.79 -5.48
N GLU A 390 -16.54 -10.79 -5.20
CA GLU A 390 -15.91 -11.66 -4.21
C GLU A 390 -14.70 -10.96 -3.60
N PRO A 391 -14.61 -10.80 -2.26
CA PRO A 391 -15.44 -11.44 -1.23
C PRO A 391 -16.69 -10.66 -0.83
N ALA A 392 -16.93 -9.49 -1.42
CA ALA A 392 -18.06 -8.63 -1.03
C ALA A 392 -19.39 -9.12 -1.58
N GLU A 393 -20.49 -8.86 -0.86
CA GLU A 393 -21.85 -9.16 -1.35
C GLU A 393 -22.25 -8.32 -2.56
N THR A 394 -21.76 -7.08 -2.62
CA THR A 394 -22.10 -6.13 -3.67
C THR A 394 -21.04 -5.05 -3.80
N GLY A 395 -21.08 -4.34 -4.94
CA GLY A 395 -20.22 -3.19 -5.19
C GLY A 395 -20.98 -1.94 -5.62
N ILE A 396 -20.42 -0.79 -5.29
CA ILE A 396 -20.83 0.52 -5.77
C ILE A 396 -19.66 1.15 -6.51
N GLU A 397 -19.85 1.45 -7.78
CA GLU A 397 -18.90 2.27 -8.52
C GLU A 397 -18.96 3.72 -8.06
N VAL A 398 -17.81 4.28 -7.70
CA VAL A 398 -17.62 5.71 -7.49
C VAL A 398 -17.02 6.28 -8.76
N SER A 399 -17.85 6.92 -9.57
CA SER A 399 -17.45 7.56 -10.82
C SER A 399 -16.87 8.97 -10.59
N ALA A 400 -16.20 9.49 -11.62
CA ALA A 400 -15.97 10.93 -11.73
C ALA A 400 -17.31 11.69 -11.74
N TRP A 401 -17.28 12.96 -11.36
CA TRP A 401 -18.47 13.80 -11.45
C TRP A 401 -18.80 14.12 -12.91
N ASP A 402 -20.05 14.51 -13.18
CA ASP A 402 -20.35 15.24 -14.40
C ASP A 402 -19.71 16.65 -14.38
N LYS A 403 -19.72 17.32 -15.52
CA LYS A 403 -19.06 18.62 -15.64
C LYS A 403 -19.70 19.66 -14.72
N GLU A 404 -21.02 19.62 -14.55
CA GLU A 404 -21.79 20.50 -13.69
C GLU A 404 -21.38 20.34 -12.22
N THR A 405 -21.42 19.12 -11.68
CA THR A 405 -21.07 18.83 -10.29
C THR A 405 -19.57 19.07 -10.04
N GLY A 406 -18.71 18.71 -11.00
CA GLY A 406 -17.28 19.00 -10.91
C GLY A 406 -16.97 20.51 -10.89
N SER A 407 -17.77 21.33 -11.61
CA SER A 407 -17.62 22.79 -11.57
C SER A 407 -17.99 23.36 -10.20
N HIS A 408 -19.07 22.84 -9.59
CA HIS A 408 -19.46 23.22 -8.23
C HIS A 408 -18.43 22.79 -7.20
N PHE A 409 -17.80 21.63 -7.38
CA PHE A 409 -16.70 21.20 -6.52
C PHE A 409 -15.51 22.16 -6.62
N LEU A 410 -15.11 22.56 -7.82
CA LEU A 410 -14.02 23.52 -8.02
C LEU A 410 -14.33 24.86 -7.35
N LEU A 411 -15.54 25.40 -7.55
CA LEU A 411 -15.98 26.64 -6.90
C LEU A 411 -16.03 26.49 -5.37
N HIS A 412 -16.47 25.34 -4.86
CA HIS A 412 -16.47 25.03 -3.42
C HIS A 412 -15.05 24.98 -2.82
N LEU A 413 -14.05 24.51 -3.58
CA LEU A 413 -12.67 24.56 -3.13
C LEU A 413 -12.15 26.00 -3.00
N LEU A 414 -12.62 26.89 -3.88
CA LEU A 414 -12.18 28.29 -3.99
C LEU A 414 -13.01 29.28 -3.14
N SER A 415 -14.20 28.88 -2.65
CA SER A 415 -15.16 29.76 -1.98
C SER A 415 -14.71 30.41 -0.67
N GLY A 416 -13.58 29.99 -0.11
CA GLY A 416 -12.95 30.61 1.07
C GLY A 416 -11.80 31.58 0.74
N HIS A 417 -11.45 31.74 -0.53
CA HIS A 417 -10.24 32.45 -0.97
C HIS A 417 -10.50 33.50 -2.06
N ILE A 418 -11.72 33.53 -2.62
CA ILE A 418 -12.14 34.40 -3.72
C ILE A 418 -13.49 35.02 -3.36
N SER A 419 -13.73 36.28 -3.74
CA SER A 419 -15.00 36.96 -3.48
C SER A 419 -16.17 36.30 -4.22
N ALA A 420 -17.38 36.37 -3.64
CA ALA A 420 -18.58 35.77 -4.23
C ALA A 420 -18.89 36.32 -5.64
N ASP A 421 -18.61 37.60 -5.88
CA ASP A 421 -18.82 38.25 -7.19
C ASP A 421 -17.85 37.72 -8.26
N MET A 422 -16.60 37.43 -7.89
CA MET A 422 -15.63 36.83 -8.81
C MET A 422 -15.99 35.38 -9.12
N LEU A 423 -16.40 34.59 -8.12
CA LEU A 423 -16.87 33.21 -8.33
C LEU A 423 -18.12 33.14 -9.23
N ALA A 424 -19.05 34.10 -9.09
CA ALA A 424 -20.24 34.18 -9.95
C ALA A 424 -19.88 34.42 -11.42
N ASN A 425 -18.83 35.22 -11.69
CA ASN A 425 -18.35 35.50 -13.03
C ASN A 425 -17.53 34.33 -13.63
N GLU A 426 -17.03 33.42 -12.79
CA GLU A 426 -16.20 32.28 -13.22
C GLU A 426 -16.98 30.97 -13.42
N ALA A 427 -18.29 30.95 -13.19
CA ALA A 427 -19.10 29.74 -13.30
C ALA A 427 -18.96 29.04 -14.66
N LYS A 428 -18.88 29.81 -15.76
CA LYS A 428 -18.67 29.27 -17.10
C LYS A 428 -17.29 28.64 -17.25
N SER A 429 -16.25 29.31 -16.78
CA SER A 429 -14.86 28.82 -16.83
C SER A 429 -14.68 27.57 -15.95
N ALA A 430 -15.36 27.51 -14.80
CA ALA A 430 -15.39 26.34 -13.93
C ALA A 430 -16.02 25.12 -14.62
N LEU A 431 -17.11 25.33 -15.37
CA LEU A 431 -17.74 24.29 -16.18
C LEU A 431 -16.81 23.79 -17.28
N GLU A 432 -16.14 24.70 -17.99
CA GLU A 432 -15.18 24.39 -19.05
C GLU A 432 -13.99 23.58 -18.56
N LEU A 433 -13.43 23.97 -17.40
CA LEU A 433 -12.31 23.26 -16.80
C LEU A 433 -12.74 21.88 -16.27
N SER A 434 -13.93 21.80 -15.69
CA SER A 434 -14.52 20.53 -15.24
C SER A 434 -14.74 19.56 -16.39
N GLU A 435 -15.26 20.05 -17.53
CA GLU A 435 -15.42 19.25 -18.75
C GLU A 435 -14.08 18.74 -19.28
N ARG A 436 -13.05 19.60 -19.36
CA ARG A 436 -11.68 19.21 -19.75
C ARG A 436 -11.08 18.14 -18.85
N LEU A 437 -11.30 18.26 -17.54
CA LEU A 437 -10.81 17.32 -16.53
C LEU A 437 -11.77 16.14 -16.29
N SER A 438 -12.82 16.01 -17.10
CA SER A 438 -13.83 14.94 -17.01
C SER A 438 -14.41 14.78 -15.60
N GLY A 439 -14.61 15.89 -14.89
CA GLY A 439 -15.12 15.92 -13.52
C GLY A 439 -14.27 15.13 -12.50
N HIS A 440 -12.99 14.91 -12.80
CA HIS A 440 -12.14 14.08 -11.96
C HIS A 440 -11.74 14.79 -10.67
N ALA A 441 -12.20 14.27 -9.53
CA ALA A 441 -12.08 14.92 -8.22
C ALA A 441 -10.64 15.31 -7.85
N LEU A 442 -9.66 14.41 -8.01
CA LEU A 442 -8.26 14.73 -7.69
C LEU A 442 -7.68 15.79 -8.64
N ALA A 443 -8.00 15.73 -9.94
CA ALA A 443 -7.52 16.72 -10.91
C ALA A 443 -8.08 18.12 -10.61
N LEU A 444 -9.38 18.21 -10.29
CA LEU A 444 -10.03 19.46 -9.90
C LEU A 444 -9.46 20.02 -8.59
N ALA A 445 -9.23 19.16 -7.59
CA ALA A 445 -8.60 19.56 -6.34
C ALA A 445 -7.18 20.11 -6.56
N ARG A 446 -6.41 19.48 -7.45
CA ARG A 446 -5.08 19.96 -7.84
C ARG A 446 -5.14 21.31 -8.53
N MET A 447 -6.03 21.48 -9.50
CA MET A 447 -6.19 22.75 -10.21
C MET A 447 -6.67 23.87 -9.29
N GLY A 448 -7.60 23.60 -8.37
CA GLY A 448 -7.96 24.55 -7.30
C GLY A 448 -6.75 24.99 -6.48
N GLY A 449 -5.83 24.06 -6.17
CA GLY A 449 -4.56 24.39 -5.53
C GLY A 449 -3.62 25.24 -6.39
N VAL A 450 -3.56 25.02 -7.71
CA VAL A 450 -2.76 25.84 -8.64
C VAL A 450 -3.32 27.26 -8.73
N ILE A 451 -4.63 27.38 -8.94
CA ILE A 451 -5.38 28.65 -8.96
C ILE A 451 -5.07 29.44 -7.69
N HIS A 452 -5.21 28.80 -6.52
CA HIS A 452 -4.92 29.43 -5.24
C HIS A 452 -3.45 29.88 -5.11
N ARG A 453 -2.48 29.03 -5.45
CA ARG A 453 -1.05 29.35 -5.30
C ARG A 453 -0.55 30.42 -6.27
N ARG A 454 -1.15 30.52 -7.45
CA ARG A 454 -0.76 31.45 -8.51
C ARG A 454 -1.58 32.73 -8.51
N CYS A 455 -2.62 32.82 -7.67
CA CYS A 455 -3.61 33.89 -7.69
C CYS A 455 -4.24 34.07 -9.09
N TRP A 456 -4.47 32.96 -9.79
CA TRP A 456 -5.12 32.97 -11.10
C TRP A 456 -6.63 32.95 -10.96
N THR A 457 -7.30 33.50 -11.96
CA THR A 457 -8.70 33.20 -12.28
C THR A 457 -8.81 31.79 -12.87
N ILE A 458 -9.98 31.16 -12.78
CA ILE A 458 -10.26 29.91 -13.47
C ILE A 458 -10.09 30.09 -14.98
N GLN A 459 -10.45 31.27 -15.51
CA GLN A 459 -10.29 31.58 -16.94
C GLN A 459 -8.82 31.59 -17.36
N GLU A 460 -7.94 32.24 -16.61
CA GLU A 460 -6.49 32.25 -16.91
C GLU A 460 -5.92 30.83 -16.92
N LEU A 461 -6.35 29.98 -15.99
CA LEU A 461 -5.94 28.58 -15.99
C LEU A 461 -6.45 27.84 -17.24
N VAL A 462 -7.69 28.06 -17.66
CA VAL A 462 -8.24 27.47 -18.90
C VAL A 462 -7.43 27.91 -20.12
N GLU A 463 -7.05 29.19 -20.21
CA GLU A 463 -6.21 29.68 -21.30
C GLU A 463 -4.82 29.04 -21.31
N VAL A 464 -4.20 28.87 -20.14
CA VAL A 464 -2.91 28.18 -20.01
C VAL A 464 -3.05 26.71 -20.38
N TYR A 465 -4.13 26.06 -19.96
CA TYR A 465 -4.45 24.67 -20.27
C TYR A 465 -4.62 24.46 -21.78
N ASP A 466 -5.28 25.38 -22.48
CA ASP A 466 -5.53 25.27 -23.92
C ASP A 466 -4.29 25.53 -24.78
N ARG A 467 -3.37 26.37 -24.30
CA ARG A 467 -2.14 26.73 -25.02
C ARG A 467 -1.09 25.62 -25.03
N GLN A 468 -1.22 24.62 -24.19
CA GLN A 468 -0.26 23.52 -24.09
C GLN A 468 -0.88 22.21 -24.62
N PRO A 469 -0.44 21.73 -25.80
CA PRO A 469 -0.99 20.55 -26.46
C PRO A 469 -0.89 19.27 -25.60
N GLU A 470 0.09 19.22 -24.70
CA GLU A 470 0.38 18.10 -23.79
C GLU A 470 -0.75 17.88 -22.78
N PHE A 471 -1.56 18.90 -22.46
CA PHE A 471 -2.70 18.80 -21.52
C PHE A 471 -3.92 18.05 -22.05
N LYS A 472 -3.96 17.69 -23.35
CA LYS A 472 -5.17 17.11 -23.96
C LYS A 472 -5.39 15.63 -23.64
N HIS A 473 -4.46 14.94 -22.96
CA HIS A 473 -4.50 13.49 -22.78
C HIS A 473 -4.34 13.06 -21.30
N GLY A 474 -5.45 13.12 -20.54
CA GLY A 474 -5.57 12.50 -19.22
C GLY A 474 -5.06 13.33 -18.04
N ILE A 475 -4.83 12.68 -16.90
CA ILE A 475 -4.44 13.32 -15.62
C ILE A 475 -2.92 13.52 -15.51
N GLY A 476 -2.11 12.83 -16.32
CA GLY A 476 -0.63 12.96 -16.31
C GLY A 476 -0.13 14.41 -16.40
N PRO A 477 -0.70 15.25 -17.28
CA PRO A 477 -0.32 16.65 -17.41
C PRO A 477 -0.59 17.51 -16.16
N VAL A 478 -1.61 17.17 -15.35
CA VAL A 478 -1.86 17.82 -14.04
C VAL A 478 -0.68 17.62 -13.08
N TRP A 479 -0.05 16.45 -13.14
CA TRP A 479 1.15 16.15 -12.37
C TRP A 479 2.38 16.84 -12.94
N GLN A 480 2.50 16.94 -14.26
CA GLN A 480 3.61 17.60 -14.92
C GLN A 480 3.72 19.08 -14.54
N ILE A 481 2.61 19.85 -14.54
CA ILE A 481 2.61 21.23 -14.02
C ILE A 481 3.10 21.28 -12.58
N SER A 482 2.69 20.31 -11.76
CA SER A 482 3.11 20.27 -10.36
C SER A 482 4.59 19.99 -10.22
N PHE A 483 5.17 19.12 -11.06
CA PHE A 483 6.58 18.74 -11.05
C PHE A 483 7.50 19.80 -11.66
N GLU A 484 7.12 20.42 -12.78
CA GLU A 484 7.87 21.51 -13.43
C GLU A 484 8.03 22.74 -12.52
N ASN A 485 7.10 22.91 -11.58
CA ASN A 485 7.12 24.00 -10.61
C ASN A 485 7.85 23.65 -9.30
N LEU A 486 8.45 22.46 -9.18
CA LEU A 486 9.29 22.12 -8.04
C LEU A 486 10.66 22.78 -8.21
N ASN A 487 11.14 23.44 -7.16
CA ASN A 487 12.55 23.80 -7.10
C ASN A 487 13.41 22.53 -6.94
N THR A 488 14.72 22.66 -7.14
CA THR A 488 15.67 21.53 -7.09
C THR A 488 15.58 20.72 -5.79
N TYR A 489 15.33 21.37 -4.67
CA TYR A 489 15.22 20.73 -3.35
C TYR A 489 13.92 19.94 -3.19
N SER A 490 12.79 20.54 -3.55
CA SER A 490 11.49 19.87 -3.53
C SER A 490 11.44 18.69 -4.49
N SER A 491 12.10 18.80 -5.64
CA SER A 491 12.24 17.70 -6.61
C SER A 491 13.12 16.57 -6.06
N SER A 492 14.23 16.91 -5.40
CA SER A 492 15.11 15.93 -4.74
C SER A 492 14.38 15.21 -3.60
N LEU A 493 13.65 15.95 -2.76
CA LEU A 493 12.86 15.38 -1.68
C LEU A 493 11.74 14.47 -2.19
N LEU A 494 11.04 14.90 -3.26
CA LEU A 494 10.04 14.06 -3.91
C LEU A 494 10.64 12.77 -4.49
N SER A 495 11.86 12.84 -5.03
CA SER A 495 12.60 11.67 -5.52
C SER A 495 12.93 10.69 -4.39
N ILE A 496 13.26 11.20 -3.19
CA ILE A 496 13.46 10.39 -1.98
C ILE A 496 12.13 9.75 -1.55
N PHE A 497 11.03 10.51 -1.53
CA PHE A 497 9.71 9.97 -1.20
C PHE A 497 9.23 8.90 -2.18
N ALA A 498 9.61 8.99 -3.45
CA ALA A 498 9.31 7.95 -4.44
C ALA A 498 9.99 6.60 -4.14
N LEU A 499 11.04 6.59 -3.30
CA LEU A 499 11.73 5.39 -2.82
C LEU A 499 11.18 4.88 -1.48
N CYS A 500 10.29 5.64 -0.84
CA CYS A 500 9.72 5.33 0.46
C CYS A 500 8.36 4.61 0.30
N SER A 501 7.79 4.16 1.43
CA SER A 501 6.39 3.70 1.45
C SER A 501 5.44 4.84 1.06
N ALA A 502 4.33 4.51 0.38
CA ALA A 502 3.37 5.50 -0.09
C ALA A 502 2.76 6.37 1.03
N ASP A 503 2.72 5.87 2.27
CA ASP A 503 2.16 6.54 3.44
C ASP A 503 3.03 6.32 4.69
N LYS A 504 2.71 7.06 5.76
CA LYS A 504 3.29 6.97 7.12
C LYS A 504 4.83 7.00 7.15
N ILE A 505 5.44 7.72 6.21
CA ILE A 505 6.89 7.98 6.20
C ILE A 505 7.25 8.71 7.50
N PRO A 506 8.06 8.12 8.39
CA PRO A 506 8.44 8.77 9.63
C PRO A 506 9.23 10.05 9.32
N GLN A 507 8.84 11.18 9.92
CA GLN A 507 9.55 12.45 9.72
C GLN A 507 11.03 12.32 10.10
N GLY A 508 11.35 11.56 11.16
CA GLY A 508 12.72 11.30 11.60
C GLY A 508 13.60 10.60 10.56
N LEU A 509 13.04 9.94 9.54
CA LEU A 509 13.80 9.38 8.41
C LEU A 509 14.50 10.49 7.59
N LEU A 510 13.94 11.68 7.61
CA LEU A 510 14.45 12.87 6.96
C LEU A 510 15.27 13.75 7.92
N GLU A 511 15.41 13.37 9.19
CA GLU A 511 16.20 14.10 10.16
C GLU A 511 17.61 13.48 10.21
N PRO A 512 18.67 14.20 9.80
CA PRO A 512 20.01 13.62 9.81
C PRO A 512 20.48 13.35 11.25
N GLU A 513 20.87 12.10 11.54
CA GLU A 513 21.51 11.74 12.82
C GLU A 513 22.89 12.41 12.97
N MET A 514 23.59 12.61 11.86
CA MET A 514 24.84 13.36 11.77
C MET A 514 24.79 14.29 10.53
N PRO A 515 24.78 15.62 10.73
CA PRO A 515 24.71 16.60 9.63
C PRO A 515 25.82 16.43 8.56
N GLU A 516 26.97 15.89 8.97
CA GLU A 516 28.19 15.78 8.18
C GLU A 516 28.23 14.58 7.21
N SER A 517 27.28 13.64 7.31
CA SER A 517 27.25 12.42 6.47
C SER A 517 26.32 12.50 5.25
N LEU A 518 25.76 13.67 4.96
CA LEU A 518 24.82 13.83 3.85
C LEU A 518 25.56 13.82 2.48
N PRO A 519 25.04 13.10 1.46
CA PRO A 519 25.57 13.15 0.11
C PRO A 519 25.59 14.58 -0.46
N LYS A 520 26.52 14.85 -1.38
CA LYS A 520 26.60 16.14 -2.09
C LYS A 520 25.25 16.49 -2.74
N GLY A 521 24.69 17.67 -2.41
CA GLY A 521 23.37 18.15 -2.84
C GLY A 521 22.26 18.05 -1.79
N LEU A 522 22.50 17.37 -0.66
CA LEU A 522 21.56 17.26 0.47
C LEU A 522 22.04 18.03 1.71
N GLU A 523 23.10 18.83 1.62
CA GLU A 523 23.68 19.57 2.75
C GLU A 523 22.70 20.57 3.39
N TRP A 524 21.67 20.99 2.66
CA TRP A 524 20.56 21.82 3.16
C TRP A 524 19.71 21.13 4.24
N PHE A 525 19.73 19.80 4.34
CA PHE A 525 19.05 19.06 5.43
C PHE A 525 19.74 19.20 6.79
N ALA A 526 21.03 19.53 6.78
CA ALA A 526 21.86 19.72 7.97
C ALA A 526 21.80 21.15 8.52
N ASP A 527 21.37 22.11 7.70
CA ASP A 527 21.43 23.53 8.03
C ASP A 527 20.15 23.97 8.76
N ARG A 528 20.14 23.81 10.09
CA ARG A 528 19.03 24.30 10.93
C ARG A 528 18.98 25.83 11.04
N GLU A 529 19.97 26.56 10.52
CA GLU A 529 20.05 28.03 10.62
C GLU A 529 19.94 28.77 9.27
N ASN A 530 20.24 28.14 8.12
CA ASN A 530 20.02 28.73 6.78
C ASN A 530 19.15 27.87 5.86
N GLY A 531 17.96 27.50 6.32
CA GLY A 531 16.82 27.50 5.40
C GLY A 531 16.81 28.83 4.63
N TYR A 532 16.28 28.88 3.40
CA TYR A 532 16.26 30.08 2.54
C TYR A 532 15.49 31.30 3.11
N HIS A 533 15.35 31.42 4.43
CA HIS A 533 14.75 32.51 5.16
C HIS A 533 15.33 33.87 4.76
N GLN A 534 16.66 34.00 4.61
CA GLN A 534 17.26 35.26 4.17
C GLN A 534 16.83 35.65 2.75
N GLN A 535 16.74 34.68 1.83
CA GLN A 535 16.26 34.93 0.47
C GLN A 535 14.76 35.24 0.44
N GLY A 536 13.97 34.59 1.30
CA GLY A 536 12.56 34.89 1.53
C GLY A 536 12.35 36.31 2.07
N VAL A 537 13.15 36.71 3.06
CA VAL A 537 13.20 38.06 3.61
C VAL A 537 13.60 39.07 2.55
N ASP A 538 14.59 38.78 1.71
CA ASP A 538 15.02 39.68 0.63
C ASP A 538 13.92 39.85 -0.44
N CYS A 539 13.18 38.78 -0.75
CA CYS A 539 12.01 38.84 -1.62
C CYS A 539 10.87 39.67 -1.00
N LEU A 540 10.59 39.49 0.29
CA LEU A 540 9.58 40.26 1.01
C LEU A 540 9.96 41.74 1.13
N LYS A 541 11.25 42.05 1.34
CA LYS A 541 11.77 43.44 1.32
C LYS A 541 11.59 44.09 -0.05
N ARG A 542 11.85 43.34 -1.15
CA ARG A 542 11.58 43.83 -2.51
C ARG A 542 10.08 44.07 -2.74
N SER A 543 9.23 43.14 -2.29
CA SER A 543 7.78 43.27 -2.40
C SER A 543 7.26 44.50 -1.64
N LEU A 544 7.74 44.72 -0.41
CA LEU A 544 7.42 45.92 0.36
C LEU A 544 7.85 47.19 -0.38
N ASN A 545 9.08 47.23 -0.91
CA ASN A 545 9.57 48.40 -1.66
C ASN A 545 8.73 48.71 -2.91
N ILE A 546 8.28 47.68 -3.63
CA ILE A 546 7.38 47.84 -4.79
C ILE A 546 6.04 48.45 -4.34
N ARG A 547 5.42 47.89 -3.29
CA ARG A 547 4.13 48.35 -2.75
C ARG A 547 4.17 49.78 -2.21
N VAL A 548 5.32 50.22 -1.69
CA VAL A 548 5.52 51.61 -1.25
C VAL A 548 5.70 52.56 -2.45
N GLN A 549 6.13 52.07 -3.61
CA GLN A 549 6.41 52.87 -4.81
C GLN A 549 5.24 52.93 -5.81
N GLU A 550 4.34 51.95 -5.81
CA GLU A 550 3.13 51.95 -6.66
C GLU A 550 2.10 52.99 -6.15
N GLU A 551 1.80 53.98 -7.00
CA GLU A 551 0.83 55.08 -6.87
C GLU A 551 0.20 55.30 -5.47
N ASN A 552 0.83 56.17 -4.68
CA ASN A 552 0.44 56.59 -3.32
C ASN A 552 0.40 55.51 -2.24
N GLY A 553 0.73 54.26 -2.54
CA GLY A 553 0.86 53.17 -1.58
C GLY A 553 -0.43 52.89 -0.84
N ASP A 554 -1.21 51.89 -1.26
CA ASP A 554 -2.33 51.41 -0.46
C ASP A 554 -1.80 50.98 0.92
N GLU A 555 -2.06 51.82 1.93
CA GLU A 555 -1.53 51.63 3.28
C GLU A 555 -2.01 50.30 3.89
N MET A 556 -3.13 49.73 3.41
CA MET A 556 -3.57 48.38 3.78
C MET A 556 -2.60 47.32 3.25
N GLU A 557 -2.26 47.38 1.96
CA GLU A 557 -1.35 46.43 1.30
C GLU A 557 0.10 46.58 1.78
N VAL A 558 0.52 47.80 2.13
CA VAL A 558 1.82 48.06 2.77
C VAL A 558 1.86 47.46 4.17
N SER A 559 0.79 47.63 4.97
CA SER A 559 0.68 47.04 6.31
C SER A 559 0.80 45.50 6.26
N TRP A 560 0.14 44.84 5.31
CA TRP A 560 0.26 43.39 5.14
C TRP A 560 1.65 42.93 4.71
N ALA A 561 2.32 43.68 3.84
CA ALA A 561 3.68 43.38 3.45
C ALA A 561 4.68 43.53 4.61
N GLU A 562 4.50 44.55 5.45
CA GLU A 562 5.27 44.73 6.69
C GLU A 562 5.01 43.58 7.69
N HIS A 563 3.77 43.12 7.81
CA HIS A 563 3.40 42.00 8.66
C HIS A 563 4.05 40.68 8.21
N ASN A 564 4.08 40.40 6.90
CA ASN A 564 4.73 39.22 6.34
C ASN A 564 6.24 39.20 6.61
N LEU A 565 6.89 40.37 6.65
CA LEU A 565 8.28 40.47 7.10
C LEU A 565 8.42 40.08 8.57
N GLY A 566 7.48 40.51 9.43
CA GLY A 566 7.41 40.08 10.82
C GLY A 566 7.40 38.56 10.98
N GLU A 567 6.49 37.88 10.29
CA GLU A 567 6.37 36.40 10.29
C GLU A 567 7.64 35.70 9.78
N ALA A 568 8.28 36.26 8.75
CA ALA A 568 9.52 35.72 8.22
C ALA A 568 10.66 35.78 9.27
N TYR A 569 10.77 36.87 10.02
CA TYR A 569 11.77 37.00 11.08
C TYR A 569 11.43 36.18 12.34
N VAL A 570 10.15 35.93 12.65
CA VAL A 570 9.75 34.94 13.69
C VAL A 570 10.27 33.57 13.29
N THR A 571 10.10 33.19 12.03
CA THR A 571 10.57 31.90 11.49
C THR A 571 12.10 31.78 11.53
N MET A 572 12.82 32.90 11.42
CA MET A 572 14.29 32.97 11.57
C MET A 572 14.75 32.97 13.03
N GLY A 573 13.85 33.04 14.01
CA GLY A 573 14.21 33.24 15.41
C GLY A 573 14.70 34.65 15.76
N GLU A 574 14.66 35.61 14.82
CA GLU A 574 15.01 37.02 15.03
C GLU A 574 13.82 37.79 15.62
N LEU A 575 13.48 37.48 16.87
CA LEU A 575 12.25 37.96 17.51
C LEU A 575 12.19 39.49 17.68
N ASP A 576 13.33 40.15 17.94
CA ASP A 576 13.38 41.62 18.02
C ASP A 576 13.07 42.28 16.66
N THR A 577 13.63 41.74 15.58
CA THR A 577 13.38 42.21 14.21
C THR A 577 11.92 41.95 13.82
N ALA A 578 11.40 40.77 14.16
CA ALA A 578 10.00 40.42 13.93
C ALA A 578 9.04 41.39 14.65
N HIS A 579 9.30 41.67 15.92
CA HIS A 579 8.50 42.59 16.73
C HIS A 579 8.49 44.01 16.15
N TYR A 580 9.63 44.51 15.65
CA TYR A 580 9.69 45.79 14.94
C TYR A 580 8.75 45.82 13.73
N TRP A 581 8.76 44.77 12.90
CA TRP A 581 7.92 44.70 11.71
C TRP A 581 6.43 44.58 12.04
N PHE A 582 6.05 43.82 13.06
CA PHE A 582 4.67 43.76 13.53
C PHE A 582 4.15 45.10 14.03
N LYS A 583 4.96 45.83 14.80
CA LYS A 583 4.60 47.17 15.29
C LYS A 583 4.40 48.15 14.13
N ARG A 584 5.32 48.12 13.16
CA ARG A 584 5.27 48.98 11.98
C ARG A 584 4.04 48.67 11.12
N ALA A 585 3.75 47.39 10.90
CA ALA A 585 2.54 46.94 10.20
C ALA A 585 1.26 47.46 10.88
N ALA A 586 1.16 47.39 12.21
CA ALA A 586 0.03 47.90 12.97
C ALA A 586 -0.11 49.43 12.84
N GLU A 587 0.99 50.18 12.88
CA GLU A 587 0.99 51.63 12.67
C GLU A 587 0.53 52.01 11.25
N THR A 588 0.96 51.27 10.23
CA THR A 588 0.52 51.47 8.84
C THR A 588 -0.95 51.11 8.65
N TRP A 589 -1.42 50.01 9.25
CA TRP A 589 -2.83 49.63 9.27
C TRP A 589 -3.71 50.74 9.85
N LYS A 590 -3.25 51.32 10.97
CA LYS A 590 -3.96 52.38 11.67
C LYS A 590 -4.08 53.65 10.82
N ARG A 591 -3.05 53.99 10.04
CA ARG A 591 -3.11 55.12 9.10
C ARG A 591 -4.12 54.85 7.98
N TRP A 592 -4.10 53.65 7.40
CA TRP A 592 -5.09 53.24 6.41
C TRP A 592 -6.52 53.33 6.97
N ALA A 593 -6.76 52.74 8.14
CA ALA A 593 -8.06 52.71 8.79
C ALA A 593 -8.59 54.12 9.15
N MET A 594 -7.73 55.13 9.26
CA MET A 594 -8.15 56.53 9.43
C MET A 594 -8.68 57.18 8.16
N THR A 595 -8.39 56.61 6.98
CA THR A 595 -8.85 57.11 5.68
C THR A 595 -10.19 56.52 5.23
N GLU A 596 -10.65 55.44 5.88
CA GLU A 596 -11.89 54.73 5.51
C GLU A 596 -13.18 55.37 6.08
N PRO A 597 -14.28 55.52 5.29
CA PRO A 597 -15.43 56.34 5.70
C PRO A 597 -16.43 55.70 6.68
N ARG A 598 -16.37 54.40 6.98
CA ARG A 598 -17.39 53.70 7.81
C ARG A 598 -16.85 52.48 8.57
N GLY A 599 -17.20 52.39 9.85
CA GLY A 599 -17.06 51.17 10.68
C GLY A 599 -15.89 51.22 11.66
N ASP A 600 -16.05 50.62 12.83
CA ASP A 600 -15.14 50.69 13.99
C ASP A 600 -13.65 50.68 13.63
N LYS A 601 -12.90 51.63 14.19
CA LYS A 601 -11.48 51.87 13.91
C LYS A 601 -10.62 50.91 14.74
N PRO A 602 -10.13 49.78 14.20
CA PRO A 602 -9.34 48.84 14.98
C PRO A 602 -7.91 49.40 15.13
N GLU A 603 -7.27 49.22 16.29
CA GLU A 603 -5.86 49.60 16.45
C GLU A 603 -4.92 48.82 15.50
N ALA A 604 -5.28 47.56 15.19
CA ALA A 604 -4.70 46.67 14.18
C ALA A 604 -5.71 45.56 13.87
N SER A 605 -5.54 44.80 12.78
CA SER A 605 -6.44 43.66 12.53
C SER A 605 -6.28 42.57 13.63
N PRO A 606 -7.34 41.83 14.00
CA PRO A 606 -7.23 40.76 15.01
C PRO A 606 -6.13 39.74 14.71
N PHE A 607 -5.88 39.50 13.42
CA PHE A 607 -4.82 38.62 12.95
C PHE A 607 -3.43 39.21 13.23
N GLN A 608 -3.21 40.49 12.89
CA GLN A 608 -1.94 41.18 13.17
C GLN A 608 -1.64 41.26 14.68
N GLN A 609 -2.66 41.45 15.51
CA GLN A 609 -2.55 41.48 16.96
C GLN A 609 -2.17 40.11 17.54
N MET A 610 -2.73 39.02 16.99
CA MET A 610 -2.42 37.65 17.41
C MET A 610 -0.97 37.26 17.08
N SER A 611 -0.47 37.61 15.90
CA SER A 611 0.95 37.41 15.55
C SER A 611 1.89 38.23 16.43
N MET A 612 1.56 39.50 16.69
CA MET A 612 2.35 40.36 17.58
C MET A 612 2.40 39.80 19.00
N ALA A 613 1.27 39.33 19.53
CA ALA A 613 1.23 38.70 20.85
C ALA A 613 2.02 37.40 20.90
N THR A 614 1.97 36.59 19.84
CA THR A 614 2.74 35.35 19.73
C THR A 614 4.24 35.65 19.73
N CYS A 615 4.68 36.67 19.00
CA CYS A 615 6.07 37.14 19.03
C CYS A 615 6.50 37.60 20.43
N LEU A 616 5.67 38.41 21.10
CA LEU A 616 5.91 38.88 22.48
C LEU A 616 5.97 37.74 23.50
N LEU A 617 5.17 36.67 23.31
CA LEU A 617 5.26 35.45 24.11
C LEU A 617 6.59 34.74 23.90
N TYR A 618 7.05 34.60 22.66
CA TYR A 618 8.37 34.01 22.36
C TYR A 618 9.52 34.83 22.93
N MET A 619 9.36 36.17 23.02
CA MET A 619 10.31 37.06 23.69
C MET A 619 10.22 37.01 25.23
N GLY A 620 9.28 36.25 25.80
CA GLY A 620 9.05 36.17 27.25
C GLY A 620 8.32 37.38 27.85
N ASN A 621 7.79 38.29 27.03
CA ASN A 621 7.09 39.50 27.46
C ASN A 621 5.58 39.25 27.63
N ILE A 622 5.26 38.42 28.62
CA ILE A 622 3.91 37.89 28.86
C ILE A 622 2.88 38.99 29.14
N GLN A 623 3.28 40.10 29.78
CA GLN A 623 2.37 41.19 30.10
C GLN A 623 1.93 41.97 28.87
N GLU A 624 2.86 42.27 27.95
CA GLU A 624 2.50 42.97 26.71
C GLU A 624 1.78 42.06 25.73
N ALA A 625 2.15 40.77 25.67
CA ALA A 625 1.40 39.78 24.90
C ALA A 625 -0.07 39.69 25.34
N ARG A 626 -0.32 39.71 26.66
CA ARG A 626 -1.68 39.71 27.22
C ARG A 626 -2.47 40.96 26.80
N ARG A 627 -1.85 42.14 26.88
CA ARG A 627 -2.50 43.40 26.45
C ARG A 627 -2.81 43.41 24.95
N ALA A 628 -1.92 42.84 24.12
CA ALA A 628 -2.13 42.72 22.69
C ALA A 628 -3.28 41.75 22.34
N LEU A 629 -3.57 40.76 23.19
CA LEU A 629 -4.63 39.75 22.99
C LEU A 629 -5.99 40.14 23.58
N GLU A 630 -6.06 41.09 24.52
CA GLU A 630 -7.31 41.51 25.17
C GLU A 630 -8.38 42.04 24.21
N PRO A 631 -8.09 42.98 23.28
CA PRO A 631 -9.07 43.45 22.30
C PRO A 631 -9.58 42.35 21.34
N PRO A 632 -8.73 41.53 20.68
CA PRO A 632 -9.20 40.52 19.75
C PRO A 632 -9.93 39.38 20.46
N LEU A 633 -9.57 38.98 21.69
CA LEU A 633 -10.35 38.00 22.46
C LEU A 633 -11.78 38.49 22.76
N GLY A 634 -11.96 39.79 23.01
CA GLY A 634 -13.28 40.38 23.21
C GLY A 634 -14.18 40.32 21.96
N ASP A 635 -13.62 40.54 20.77
CA ASP A 635 -14.34 40.45 19.49
C ASP A 635 -14.49 39.01 19.00
N TYR A 636 -13.52 38.14 19.29
CA TYR A 636 -13.57 36.70 19.02
C TYR A 636 -14.67 36.01 19.85
N LEU A 637 -14.87 36.41 21.11
CA LEU A 637 -15.94 35.90 21.97
C LEU A 637 -17.34 36.38 21.53
N LYS A 638 -17.45 37.54 20.88
CA LYS A 638 -18.72 38.01 20.28
C LYS A 638 -19.06 37.29 18.96
N THR A 639 -18.06 36.77 18.26
CA THR A 639 -18.22 36.04 16.98
C THR A 639 -18.17 34.50 17.16
N ALA A 640 -17.93 34.02 18.38
CA ALA A 640 -17.74 32.61 18.74
C ALA A 640 -18.95 31.67 18.55
N THR A 641 -20.11 32.15 18.07
CA THR A 641 -21.19 31.28 17.60
C THR A 641 -20.99 30.75 16.18
N GLU A 642 -20.01 31.25 15.40
CA GLU A 642 -19.98 30.94 13.96
C GLU A 642 -18.75 30.21 13.41
N ASN A 643 -17.60 30.06 14.08
CA ASN A 643 -16.44 29.39 13.43
C ASN A 643 -15.52 28.60 14.38
N TRP A 644 -15.74 27.29 14.50
CA TRP A 644 -14.86 26.31 15.16
C TRP A 644 -13.86 25.65 14.20
N THR A 645 -13.39 26.35 13.16
CA THR A 645 -12.61 25.74 12.06
C THR A 645 -11.11 26.00 12.07
N ASN A 646 -10.54 26.76 13.02
CA ASN A 646 -9.10 27.14 12.96
C ASN A 646 -8.25 26.77 14.19
N ALA A 647 -8.60 25.71 14.94
CA ALA A 647 -7.77 25.26 16.08
C ALA A 647 -7.65 23.73 16.22
N ALA A 648 -7.36 23.03 15.12
CA ALA A 648 -6.90 21.64 15.12
C ALA A 648 -5.77 21.42 14.11
#